data_AF-A0A1D2X8F0-F1
#
_entry.id   AF-A0A1D2X8F0-F1
#
_cell.length_a   1.000
_cell.length_b   1.000
_cell.length_c   1.000
_cell.angle_alpha   90.00
_cell.angle_beta   90.00
_cell.angle_gamma   90.00
#
_symmetry.space_group_name_H-M   'P 1'
#
loop_
_entity.id
_entity.type
_entity.pdbx_description
1 polymer ?
#
loop_
_entity_poly.entity_id
_entity_poly.type
_entity_poly.pdbx_seq_one_letter_code
_entity_poly.pdbx_strand_id
1 'polypeptide(L)'
;MHRYLIPTLLATVLATGCNQIPSKPTELATQVNSQTQQLPQLEIPYQKFTLDNGLTVVVHEDRKAPVVAVNTWYKVGSKDEPFGKTGFAHLFEHLMFNGSENFDQDFFIPFLSAGATDMNGTTNNDRTNYFQTVPTQALDMALWMESDRMGHFIGAITQEKLDIQRGVVQNEKRQGENIPYGKTWEQMAKDTFPAGHPYSWSVIGSMEDLDAANLKDVKEWFKTYYGPSNAVLVLAGDIDAKTAREKVSKYFADIAPGKPLSVPGQWIAKRTGEKRRLMQDYAPQPRISMSWNTPEIGSQTDAELELLASVLGGGKSSRLYKRLVEDEQLVTSVSAFVYSRQLAGQFVISADLKPDSDRTNVEMIIRQELEKIIESGLTTNEVNQARFSYLASFIRNSERVGGFGGKSDILANGEVYHNNPGFYKNYHHKLNASTPESIQSSASEWLSDGVYVQTILPFPKLSAGLESADRSKLPQIKESPTLELPEIQRVSLSNGMKVVLASRLNTSLVSLRMQFDGGLSSHQQYGSGVPDFTLEMLKEGTVSLPAAGIQKKLDSLGSELTTSTERDHSVIDMSSLSTNLAPSLELLADVIINPAFNESNINRLKEQRRQNISQEIATPHSMISRELPKILYKSEHPYSTPGTGTGNLTTLDTIDQSILKSWYQDWLRPDNATLVVVGDITMDKLIPQLEKYFTQWETPETPLTTIDFPLVMAPKSPRVYLLNQPEAQQSTIAVAQLLPGTSASNLDEELSFNVFNDLLGGKFTSRINMNLREDKRWSYGARSYSQDAKSQRPYLIYTSVQTDKTGPALAEVKKELDLVFSAKPASSAEVKKYSENRQKEQAGRYETNSRLLSAISRMITYDLPDDYLNQYGQILKTIDTDSVRLAGEKRLNTEHMSWVIVGDLKKIEKEVKELNLGDVEIIIPQS
;
A
#
# COMPACT_ATOMS: atom_id res chain seq x y z
N MET A 1 78.77 41.42 -31.16
CA MET A 1 78.85 40.25 -30.24
C MET A 1 77.82 39.22 -30.69
N HIS A 2 77.82 37.99 -30.14
CA HIS A 2 77.03 36.79 -30.51
C HIS A 2 75.73 37.04 -31.32
N ARG A 3 75.51 36.57 -32.57
CA ARG A 3 75.66 35.23 -33.23
C ARG A 3 74.55 34.23 -32.81
N TYR A 4 73.86 33.48 -33.69
CA TYR A 4 73.95 33.34 -35.17
C TYR A 4 72.67 32.71 -35.83
N LEU A 5 72.38 33.16 -37.07
CA LEU A 5 71.99 32.43 -38.32
C LEU A 5 70.80 31.41 -38.47
N ILE A 6 69.87 31.82 -39.35
CA ILE A 6 69.19 31.14 -40.51
C ILE A 6 70.01 30.05 -41.26
N PRO A 7 69.44 29.12 -42.12
CA PRO A 7 68.57 29.45 -43.28
C PRO A 7 67.55 28.43 -43.88
N THR A 8 66.71 28.94 -44.82
CA THR A 8 66.03 28.25 -45.97
C THR A 8 64.87 27.26 -45.70
N LEU A 9 63.94 26.96 -46.65
CA LEU A 9 63.92 27.16 -48.12
C LEU A 9 62.51 27.57 -48.69
N LEU A 10 62.42 27.82 -50.01
CA LEU A 10 61.26 28.29 -50.79
C LEU A 10 60.25 27.19 -51.19
N ALA A 11 58.98 27.56 -51.48
CA ALA A 11 58.35 27.42 -52.82
C ALA A 11 56.88 27.92 -52.87
N THR A 12 56.45 28.42 -54.04
CA THR A 12 55.06 28.74 -54.41
C THR A 12 54.53 27.79 -55.50
N VAL A 13 53.22 27.52 -55.56
CA VAL A 13 52.45 27.23 -56.80
C VAL A 13 50.93 27.23 -56.54
N LEU A 14 50.13 27.33 -57.61
CA LEU A 14 48.66 27.47 -57.62
C LEU A 14 47.90 26.20 -58.02
N ALA A 15 46.67 26.08 -57.47
CA ALA A 15 45.46 25.49 -58.07
C ALA A 15 45.37 23.96 -58.33
N THR A 16 44.12 23.54 -58.60
CA THR A 16 43.59 22.15 -58.73
C THR A 16 43.60 21.32 -57.42
N GLY A 17 42.58 20.51 -57.08
CA GLY A 17 41.20 20.44 -57.59
C GLY A 17 40.75 19.02 -57.97
N CYS A 18 40.14 18.28 -57.03
CA CYS A 18 39.21 17.18 -57.31
C CYS A 18 38.45 16.67 -56.07
N ASN A 19 37.22 16.19 -56.29
CA ASN A 19 36.51 15.13 -55.56
C ASN A 19 36.40 15.21 -54.02
N GLN A 20 35.42 15.98 -53.52
CA GLN A 20 34.69 15.57 -52.32
C GLN A 20 33.74 14.42 -52.66
N ILE A 21 33.89 13.27 -52.00
CA ILE A 21 32.87 12.20 -52.00
C ILE A 21 31.87 12.54 -50.88
N PRO A 22 30.56 12.68 -51.15
CA PRO A 22 29.58 13.00 -50.12
C PRO A 22 29.23 11.75 -49.30
N SER A 23 30.04 11.44 -48.29
CA SER A 23 29.71 10.47 -47.24
C SER A 23 28.56 11.02 -46.38
N LYS A 24 27.32 10.85 -46.83
CA LYS A 24 26.14 11.04 -45.98
C LYS A 24 26.30 10.16 -44.73
N PRO A 25 26.14 10.71 -43.51
CA PRO A 25 25.83 9.87 -42.36
C PRO A 25 24.50 9.17 -42.65
N THR A 26 24.50 7.84 -42.65
CA THR A 26 23.24 7.08 -42.68
C THR A 26 22.65 7.15 -41.28
N GLU A 27 21.88 8.20 -41.00
CA GLU A 27 20.96 8.19 -39.88
C GLU A 27 19.99 7.02 -40.07
N LEU A 28 20.22 5.94 -39.31
CA LEU A 28 19.20 4.95 -39.02
C LEU A 28 18.18 5.62 -38.10
N ALA A 29 17.39 6.50 -38.70
CA ALA A 29 16.18 7.06 -38.10
C ALA A 29 15.22 5.89 -37.85
N THR A 30 15.31 5.33 -36.65
CA THR A 30 14.33 4.38 -36.13
C THR A 30 12.98 5.06 -36.16
N GLN A 31 12.18 4.74 -37.18
CA GLN A 31 10.76 5.02 -37.19
C GLN A 31 10.15 4.19 -36.06
N VAL A 32 10.19 4.75 -34.85
CA VAL A 32 9.30 4.40 -33.75
C VAL A 32 7.91 4.68 -34.31
N ASN A 33 7.28 3.63 -34.81
CA ASN A 33 6.02 3.72 -35.51
C ASN A 33 4.98 4.08 -34.45
N SER A 34 4.64 5.36 -34.36
CA SER A 34 3.74 5.95 -33.35
C SER A 34 2.29 5.54 -33.58
N GLN A 35 2.04 4.23 -33.61
CA GLN A 35 0.73 3.66 -33.42
C GLN A 35 0.25 4.10 -32.04
N THR A 36 -0.67 5.06 -32.03
CA THR A 36 -1.49 5.39 -30.87
C THR A 36 -2.28 4.15 -30.50
N GLN A 37 -1.73 3.33 -29.59
CA GLN A 37 -2.40 2.12 -29.11
C GLN A 37 -3.80 2.51 -28.61
N GLN A 38 -4.81 1.97 -29.27
CA GLN A 38 -6.19 2.35 -29.01
C GLN A 38 -6.61 1.74 -27.67
N LEU A 39 -6.68 2.61 -26.65
CA LEU A 39 -6.90 2.23 -25.26
C LEU A 39 -8.20 1.43 -25.09
N PRO A 40 -8.22 0.32 -24.32
CA PRO A 40 -9.44 -0.42 -24.05
C PRO A 40 -10.44 0.44 -23.25
N GLN A 41 -11.66 0.54 -23.77
CA GLN A 41 -12.70 1.42 -23.22
C GLN A 41 -13.42 0.73 -22.05
N LEU A 42 -13.02 1.04 -20.81
CA LEU A 42 -13.61 0.43 -19.61
C LEU A 42 -15.05 0.92 -19.34
N GLU A 43 -16.01 0.07 -19.68
CA GLU A 43 -17.44 0.25 -19.45
C GLU A 43 -17.84 -0.24 -18.05
N ILE A 44 -18.25 0.68 -17.16
CA ILE A 44 -18.97 0.34 -15.92
C ILE A 44 -20.46 0.63 -16.15
N PRO A 45 -21.29 -0.38 -16.50
CA PRO A 45 -22.72 -0.18 -16.71
C PRO A 45 -23.44 0.04 -15.38
N TYR A 46 -24.33 1.02 -15.33
CA TYR A 46 -25.11 1.36 -14.14
C TYR A 46 -26.55 1.73 -14.48
N GLN A 47 -27.43 1.61 -13.49
CA GLN A 47 -28.79 2.16 -13.53
C GLN A 47 -28.93 3.20 -12.41
N LYS A 48 -29.65 4.30 -12.66
CA LYS A 48 -29.86 5.39 -11.71
C LYS A 48 -31.35 5.65 -11.53
N PHE A 49 -31.77 5.88 -10.30
CA PHE A 49 -33.12 6.33 -9.97
C PHE A 49 -33.11 7.27 -8.77
N THR A 50 -34.22 7.94 -8.54
CA THR A 50 -34.43 8.82 -7.38
C THR A 50 -35.71 8.38 -6.69
N LEU A 51 -35.74 8.43 -5.35
CA LEU A 51 -36.96 8.26 -4.56
C LEU A 51 -37.75 9.58 -4.46
N ASP A 52 -39.03 9.51 -4.10
CA ASP A 52 -39.90 10.69 -4.00
C ASP A 52 -39.45 11.72 -2.94
N ASN A 53 -38.63 11.29 -1.95
CA ASN A 53 -37.96 12.17 -0.97
C ASN A 53 -36.61 12.74 -1.44
N GLY A 54 -36.23 12.52 -2.71
CA GLY A 54 -35.03 13.07 -3.33
C GLY A 54 -33.77 12.21 -3.23
N LEU A 55 -33.78 11.08 -2.50
CA LEU A 55 -32.59 10.20 -2.43
C LEU A 55 -32.23 9.69 -3.81
N THR A 56 -31.04 10.03 -4.29
CA THR A 56 -30.52 9.53 -5.56
C THR A 56 -29.75 8.24 -5.35
N VAL A 57 -30.12 7.20 -6.10
CA VAL A 57 -29.61 5.84 -5.98
C VAL A 57 -28.96 5.42 -7.29
N VAL A 58 -27.75 4.88 -7.21
CA VAL A 58 -26.95 4.38 -8.34
C VAL A 58 -26.65 2.90 -8.10
N VAL A 59 -26.92 2.07 -9.09
CA VAL A 59 -26.76 0.61 -9.00
C VAL A 59 -25.84 0.11 -10.11
N HIS A 60 -24.70 -0.50 -9.73
CA HIS A 60 -23.81 -1.22 -10.64
C HIS A 60 -23.89 -2.72 -10.31
N GLU A 61 -24.50 -3.49 -11.21
CA GLU A 61 -24.61 -4.95 -11.07
C GLU A 61 -23.30 -5.61 -11.52
N ASP A 62 -22.62 -6.27 -10.57
CA ASP A 62 -21.35 -6.98 -10.76
C ASP A 62 -21.39 -8.29 -9.95
N ARG A 63 -21.88 -9.36 -10.59
CA ARG A 63 -22.12 -10.68 -9.98
C ARG A 63 -20.84 -11.51 -9.74
N LYS A 64 -19.63 -10.91 -9.83
CA LYS A 64 -18.35 -11.63 -9.74
C LYS A 64 -18.04 -12.24 -8.36
N ALA A 65 -18.71 -11.77 -7.31
CA ALA A 65 -18.61 -12.28 -5.94
C ALA A 65 -19.89 -11.89 -5.17
N PRO A 66 -20.35 -12.68 -4.19
CA PRO A 66 -21.60 -12.44 -3.46
C PRO A 66 -21.44 -11.39 -2.36
N VAL A 67 -21.09 -10.17 -2.77
CA VAL A 67 -20.91 -8.97 -1.94
C VAL A 67 -21.53 -7.76 -2.63
N VAL A 68 -21.92 -6.76 -1.84
CA VAL A 68 -22.40 -5.45 -2.30
C VAL A 68 -21.66 -4.37 -1.50
N ALA A 69 -20.95 -3.49 -2.20
CA ALA A 69 -20.46 -2.24 -1.64
C ALA A 69 -21.62 -1.25 -1.51
N VAL A 70 -21.74 -0.65 -0.32
CA VAL A 70 -22.74 0.35 0.06
C VAL A 70 -21.98 1.63 0.39
N ASN A 71 -22.20 2.69 -0.39
CA ASN A 71 -21.47 3.96 -0.25
C ASN A 71 -22.45 5.13 -0.28
N THR A 72 -22.65 5.78 0.87
CA THR A 72 -23.55 6.93 1.05
C THR A 72 -22.73 8.21 1.12
N TRP A 73 -22.80 9.05 0.09
CA TRP A 73 -22.13 10.36 0.10
C TRP A 73 -23.16 11.48 0.36
N TYR A 74 -22.78 12.41 1.24
CA TYR A 74 -23.53 13.64 1.48
C TYR A 74 -22.81 14.79 0.80
N LYS A 75 -23.55 15.65 0.09
CA LYS A 75 -23.01 16.84 -0.59
C LYS A 75 -22.80 17.97 0.42
N VAL A 76 -21.93 17.73 1.40
CA VAL A 76 -21.53 18.65 2.47
C VAL A 76 -20.09 18.35 2.88
N GLY A 77 -19.25 19.38 2.98
CA GLY A 77 -17.87 19.29 3.48
C GLY A 77 -17.50 20.57 4.24
N SER A 78 -16.21 20.77 4.50
CA SER A 78 -15.78 21.96 5.26
C SER A 78 -16.11 23.30 4.57
N LYS A 79 -16.41 23.30 3.27
CA LYS A 79 -16.82 24.49 2.51
C LYS A 79 -18.20 25.04 2.90
N ASP A 80 -19.02 24.20 3.51
CA ASP A 80 -20.40 24.55 3.86
C ASP A 80 -20.49 25.09 5.31
N GLU A 81 -19.35 25.11 6.01
CA GLU A 81 -19.21 25.61 7.38
C GLU A 81 -19.34 27.15 7.40
N PRO A 82 -20.20 27.72 8.26
CA PRO A 82 -20.27 29.16 8.40
C PRO A 82 -18.99 29.68 9.09
N PHE A 83 -18.56 30.88 8.69
CA PHE A 83 -17.38 31.52 9.27
C PHE A 83 -17.49 31.63 10.81
N GLY A 84 -16.48 31.13 11.53
CA GLY A 84 -16.51 31.01 12.99
C GLY A 84 -17.26 29.78 13.52
N LYS A 85 -17.38 28.71 12.72
CA LYS A 85 -17.79 27.34 13.11
C LYS A 85 -17.05 26.27 12.28
N THR A 86 -15.73 26.42 12.12
CA THR A 86 -14.93 25.49 11.28
C THR A 86 -14.75 24.11 11.93
N GLY A 87 -14.56 23.07 11.11
CA GLY A 87 -14.39 21.68 11.55
C GLY A 87 -15.69 20.92 11.83
N PHE A 88 -16.85 21.57 11.67
CA PHE A 88 -18.17 20.95 11.84
C PHE A 88 -18.41 19.77 10.89
N ALA A 89 -17.93 19.81 9.65
CA ALA A 89 -18.12 18.71 8.70
C ALA A 89 -17.37 17.44 9.14
N HIS A 90 -16.11 17.60 9.58
CA HIS A 90 -15.31 16.49 10.08
C HIS A 90 -15.79 15.99 11.44
N LEU A 91 -16.17 16.90 12.35
CA LEU A 91 -16.82 16.53 13.60
C LEU A 91 -18.10 15.71 13.34
N PHE A 92 -18.85 16.03 12.29
CA PHE A 92 -20.03 15.25 11.91
C PHE A 92 -19.72 13.81 11.48
N GLU A 93 -18.59 13.57 10.85
CA GLU A 93 -18.15 12.22 10.52
C GLU A 93 -18.00 11.35 11.78
N HIS A 94 -17.26 11.86 12.77
CA HIS A 94 -17.05 11.20 14.06
C HIS A 94 -18.37 11.02 14.83
N LEU A 95 -19.23 12.05 14.86
CA LEU A 95 -20.53 11.98 15.53
C LEU A 95 -21.45 10.91 14.92
N MET A 96 -21.42 10.75 13.60
CA MET A 96 -22.29 9.84 12.85
C MET A 96 -21.89 8.36 12.95
N PHE A 97 -20.77 8.04 13.64
CA PHE A 97 -20.47 6.69 14.10
C PHE A 97 -21.03 6.37 15.51
N ASN A 98 -21.49 7.38 16.26
CA ASN A 98 -21.98 7.20 17.64
C ASN A 98 -23.48 6.84 17.71
N GLY A 99 -23.99 6.13 16.70
CA GLY A 99 -25.34 5.58 16.66
C GLY A 99 -26.46 6.57 16.32
N SER A 100 -27.66 6.00 16.20
CA SER A 100 -28.94 6.62 15.79
C SER A 100 -30.08 6.11 16.69
N GLU A 101 -31.30 6.67 16.60
CA GLU A 101 -32.37 6.46 17.60
C GLU A 101 -32.75 4.98 17.77
N ASN A 102 -32.72 4.19 16.69
CA ASN A 102 -33.03 2.77 16.73
C ASN A 102 -31.77 1.89 16.90
N PHE A 103 -30.58 2.49 16.82
CA PHE A 103 -29.29 1.85 17.04
C PHE A 103 -28.30 2.76 17.80
N ASP A 104 -28.50 2.91 19.11
CA ASP A 104 -27.74 3.81 19.98
C ASP A 104 -26.41 3.20 20.49
N GLN A 105 -25.56 2.75 19.55
CA GLN A 105 -24.27 2.07 19.80
C GLN A 105 -23.25 2.40 18.69
N ASP A 106 -22.00 1.93 18.81
CA ASP A 106 -20.95 2.16 17.81
C ASP A 106 -21.30 1.48 16.46
N PHE A 107 -21.28 2.30 15.40
CA PHE A 107 -21.75 1.97 14.06
C PHE A 107 -20.94 0.88 13.36
N PHE A 108 -19.67 0.65 13.71
CA PHE A 108 -18.82 -0.34 13.01
C PHE A 108 -19.18 -1.78 13.38
N ILE A 109 -19.75 -1.99 14.56
CA ILE A 109 -19.93 -3.32 15.16
C ILE A 109 -20.88 -4.26 14.37
N PRO A 110 -22.08 -3.83 13.93
CA PRO A 110 -22.98 -4.73 13.18
C PRO A 110 -22.37 -5.17 11.84
N PHE A 111 -21.49 -4.36 11.27
CA PHE A 111 -20.75 -4.70 10.06
C PHE A 111 -19.57 -5.64 10.34
N LEU A 112 -18.80 -5.41 11.42
CA LEU A 112 -17.65 -6.25 11.77
C LEU A 112 -18.03 -7.73 11.91
N SER A 113 -19.07 -8.06 12.67
CA SER A 113 -19.46 -9.47 12.85
C SER A 113 -20.07 -10.09 11.58
N ALA A 114 -20.51 -9.26 10.62
CA ALA A 114 -21.07 -9.66 9.33
C ALA A 114 -20.01 -10.09 8.32
N GLY A 115 -18.72 -9.91 8.65
CA GLY A 115 -17.64 -10.05 7.69
C GLY A 115 -17.65 -8.92 6.66
N ALA A 116 -18.12 -7.73 7.04
CA ALA A 116 -17.96 -6.56 6.22
C ALA A 116 -16.47 -6.19 6.09
N THR A 117 -16.06 -5.79 4.89
CA THR A 117 -14.71 -5.30 4.60
C THR A 117 -14.77 -3.84 4.18
N ASP A 118 -13.59 -3.20 4.09
CA ASP A 118 -13.42 -1.86 3.50
C ASP A 118 -14.36 -0.79 4.09
N MET A 119 -14.66 -0.92 5.39
CA MET A 119 -15.59 -0.03 6.08
C MET A 119 -14.87 1.15 6.71
N ASN A 120 -15.28 2.37 6.36
CA ASN A 120 -14.85 3.60 7.02
C ASN A 120 -15.81 4.77 6.71
N GLY A 121 -15.45 5.96 7.17
CA GLY A 121 -15.92 7.23 6.61
C GLY A 121 -14.72 8.10 6.24
N THR A 122 -14.97 9.19 5.52
CA THR A 122 -14.00 10.29 5.36
C THR A 122 -14.71 11.61 5.07
N THR A 123 -14.06 12.73 5.40
CA THR A 123 -14.49 14.10 5.08
C THR A 123 -13.37 14.85 4.38
N ASN A 124 -13.74 15.70 3.42
CA ASN A 124 -12.83 16.67 2.81
C ASN A 124 -13.50 18.05 2.70
N ASN A 125 -12.91 18.96 1.93
CA ASN A 125 -13.47 20.30 1.78
C ASN A 125 -14.90 20.30 1.20
N ASP A 126 -15.30 19.32 0.39
CA ASP A 126 -16.56 19.37 -0.36
C ASP A 126 -17.58 18.29 0.01
N ARG A 127 -17.15 17.16 0.60
CA ARG A 127 -18.01 16.01 0.93
C ARG A 127 -17.61 15.24 2.19
N THR A 128 -18.60 14.63 2.85
CA THR A 128 -18.47 13.56 3.86
C THR A 128 -19.13 12.29 3.32
N ASN A 129 -18.50 11.12 3.48
CA ASN A 129 -19.08 9.85 3.02
C ASN A 129 -18.99 8.69 4.03
N TYR A 130 -20.04 7.87 3.99
CA TYR A 130 -20.27 6.58 4.64
C TYR A 130 -19.92 5.40 3.73
N PHE A 131 -19.03 4.46 4.04
CA PHE A 131 -18.84 3.30 3.15
C PHE A 131 -18.47 1.98 3.83
N GLN A 132 -18.96 0.88 3.24
CA GLN A 132 -18.64 -0.50 3.63
C GLN A 132 -18.90 -1.48 2.46
N THR A 133 -18.13 -2.56 2.39
CA THR A 133 -18.44 -3.75 1.57
C THR A 133 -19.10 -4.80 2.45
N VAL A 134 -20.30 -5.28 2.11
CA VAL A 134 -21.01 -6.32 2.88
C VAL A 134 -21.34 -7.54 2.02
N PRO A 135 -21.35 -8.77 2.56
CA PRO A 135 -21.94 -9.92 1.89
C PRO A 135 -23.43 -9.68 1.53
N THR A 136 -23.92 -10.21 0.40
CA THR A 136 -25.23 -9.87 -0.19
C THR A 136 -26.41 -9.98 0.78
N GLN A 137 -26.41 -10.99 1.64
CA GLN A 137 -27.45 -11.27 2.64
C GLN A 137 -27.41 -10.33 3.87
N ALA A 138 -26.30 -9.60 4.05
CA ALA A 138 -26.18 -8.51 5.03
C ALA A 138 -26.60 -7.14 4.45
N LEU A 139 -26.92 -7.04 3.15
CA LEU A 139 -27.39 -5.81 2.52
C LEU A 139 -28.63 -5.21 3.20
N ASP A 140 -29.61 -6.02 3.60
CA ASP A 140 -30.81 -5.51 4.30
C ASP A 140 -30.51 -4.93 5.69
N MET A 141 -29.41 -5.36 6.32
CA MET A 141 -28.90 -4.76 7.56
C MET A 141 -28.12 -3.48 7.25
N ALA A 142 -27.28 -3.50 6.21
CA ALA A 142 -26.51 -2.33 5.77
C ALA A 142 -27.41 -1.15 5.38
N LEU A 143 -28.44 -1.40 4.55
CA LEU A 143 -29.40 -0.39 4.13
C LEU A 143 -30.21 0.15 5.31
N TRP A 144 -30.56 -0.69 6.29
CA TRP A 144 -31.25 -0.25 7.50
C TRP A 144 -30.37 0.61 8.42
N MET A 145 -29.10 0.23 8.60
CA MET A 145 -28.12 1.01 9.36
C MET A 145 -27.86 2.38 8.70
N GLU A 146 -27.72 2.41 7.38
CA GLU A 146 -27.56 3.65 6.61
C GLU A 146 -28.81 4.54 6.70
N SER A 147 -30.01 3.97 6.61
CA SER A 147 -31.26 4.74 6.73
C SER A 147 -31.49 5.26 8.15
N ASP A 148 -31.18 4.47 9.18
CA ASP A 148 -31.32 4.91 10.58
C ASP A 148 -30.35 6.08 10.88
N ARG A 149 -29.12 6.00 10.38
CA ARG A 149 -28.16 7.10 10.46
C ARG A 149 -28.60 8.35 9.66
N MET A 150 -29.28 8.18 8.52
CA MET A 150 -29.76 9.29 7.68
C MET A 150 -31.05 9.95 8.21
N GLY A 151 -31.96 9.18 8.81
CA GLY A 151 -33.25 9.67 9.29
C GLY A 151 -33.31 10.01 10.78
N HIS A 152 -32.55 9.27 11.60
CA HIS A 152 -32.79 9.11 13.04
C HIS A 152 -31.57 9.44 13.92
N PHE A 153 -30.64 10.27 13.45
CA PHE A 153 -29.51 10.73 14.27
C PHE A 153 -29.92 11.72 15.38
N ILE A 154 -30.97 12.51 15.17
CA ILE A 154 -31.27 13.71 15.98
C ILE A 154 -31.65 13.38 17.43
N GLY A 155 -32.36 12.29 17.68
CA GLY A 155 -32.71 11.83 19.02
C GLY A 155 -31.54 11.19 19.76
N ALA A 156 -30.68 10.45 19.04
CA ALA A 156 -29.52 9.76 19.62
C ALA A 156 -28.34 10.69 19.95
N ILE A 157 -28.19 11.84 19.30
CA ILE A 157 -27.11 12.77 19.64
C ILE A 157 -27.41 13.56 20.92
N THR A 158 -26.54 13.39 21.91
CA THR A 158 -26.56 14.04 23.24
C THR A 158 -25.41 15.04 23.36
N GLN A 159 -25.44 15.91 24.38
CA GLN A 159 -24.32 16.82 24.66
C GLN A 159 -23.07 16.02 25.08
N GLU A 160 -23.24 14.95 25.85
CA GLU A 160 -22.17 14.03 26.25
C GLU A 160 -21.44 13.42 25.04
N LYS A 161 -22.16 12.83 24.06
CA LYS A 161 -21.56 12.32 22.82
C LYS A 161 -20.84 13.41 22.01
N LEU A 162 -21.38 14.63 22.02
CA LEU A 162 -20.75 15.77 21.37
C LEU A 162 -19.45 16.18 22.07
N ASP A 163 -19.44 16.25 23.40
CA ASP A 163 -18.25 16.59 24.18
C ASP A 163 -17.16 15.51 24.04
N ILE A 164 -17.56 14.24 23.98
CA ILE A 164 -16.67 13.10 23.64
C ILE A 164 -16.03 13.31 22.28
N GLN A 165 -16.81 13.50 21.21
CA GLN A 165 -16.25 13.59 19.85
C GLN A 165 -15.55 14.93 19.56
N ARG A 166 -15.92 16.02 20.23
CA ARG A 166 -15.07 17.23 20.32
C ARG A 166 -13.71 16.87 20.88
N GLY A 167 -13.66 16.14 22.00
CA GLY A 167 -12.43 15.69 22.63
C GLY A 167 -11.56 14.83 21.69
N VAL A 168 -12.17 13.89 20.97
CA VAL A 168 -11.51 13.05 19.96
C VAL A 168 -10.96 13.88 18.80
N VAL A 169 -11.79 14.71 18.14
CA VAL A 169 -11.35 15.51 16.97
C VAL A 169 -10.32 16.57 17.36
N GLN A 170 -10.43 17.18 18.54
CA GLN A 170 -9.37 18.05 19.07
C GLN A 170 -8.07 17.28 19.36
N ASN A 171 -8.15 16.04 19.81
CA ASN A 171 -6.97 15.21 20.06
C ASN A 171 -6.34 14.73 18.74
N GLU A 172 -7.15 14.35 17.75
CA GLU A 172 -6.70 14.08 16.38
C GLU A 172 -6.01 15.31 15.77
N LYS A 173 -6.59 16.51 15.94
CA LYS A 173 -5.96 17.78 15.55
C LYS A 173 -4.61 17.98 16.23
N ARG A 174 -4.52 17.79 17.56
CA ARG A 174 -3.25 17.85 18.31
C ARG A 174 -2.24 16.82 17.80
N GLN A 175 -2.64 15.60 17.46
CA GLN A 175 -1.76 14.54 16.95
C GLN A 175 -1.28 14.84 15.52
N GLY A 176 -2.19 15.19 14.61
CA GLY A 176 -1.89 15.58 13.23
C GLY A 176 -1.03 16.84 13.14
N GLU A 177 -1.14 17.75 14.10
CA GLU A 177 -0.27 18.93 14.24
C GLU A 177 1.09 18.66 14.93
N ASN A 178 1.30 17.45 15.45
CA ASN A 178 2.49 17.05 16.21
C ASN A 178 3.35 16.01 15.45
N ILE A 179 2.98 15.71 14.20
CA ILE A 179 3.82 14.97 13.25
C ILE A 179 4.55 15.93 12.29
N PRO A 180 5.70 15.52 11.71
CA PRO A 180 6.42 16.29 10.69
C PRO A 180 5.52 16.90 9.61
N TYR A 181 5.64 18.21 9.42
CA TYR A 181 4.92 19.01 8.43
C TYR A 181 3.40 19.13 8.67
N GLY A 182 2.86 18.63 9.79
CA GLY A 182 1.42 18.58 10.06
C GLY A 182 0.70 19.93 9.95
N LYS A 183 1.38 21.01 10.37
CA LYS A 183 0.85 22.39 10.32
C LYS A 183 0.92 23.04 8.94
N THR A 184 1.57 22.41 7.96
CA THR A 184 1.79 22.98 6.62
C THR A 184 0.48 23.31 5.94
N TRP A 185 -0.49 22.38 5.94
CA TRP A 185 -1.75 22.51 5.21
C TRP A 185 -2.71 23.56 5.77
N GLU A 186 -2.89 23.63 7.09
CA GLU A 186 -3.71 24.69 7.69
C GLU A 186 -3.13 26.07 7.39
N GLN A 187 -1.80 26.20 7.49
CA GLN A 187 -1.15 27.47 7.23
C GLN A 187 -1.19 27.83 5.73
N MET A 188 -1.09 26.84 4.83
CA MET A 188 -1.32 27.03 3.40
C MET A 188 -2.73 27.51 3.13
N ALA A 189 -3.78 26.86 3.66
CA ALA A 189 -5.17 27.28 3.50
C ALA A 189 -5.38 28.76 3.90
N LYS A 190 -4.91 29.13 5.10
CA LYS A 190 -4.97 30.51 5.63
C LYS A 190 -4.18 31.54 4.81
N ASP A 191 -3.14 31.13 4.09
CA ASP A 191 -2.32 32.04 3.29
C ASP A 191 -2.71 32.12 1.82
N THR A 192 -3.33 31.07 1.29
CA THR A 192 -3.61 30.90 -0.14
C THR A 192 -5.02 31.32 -0.53
N PHE A 193 -5.95 31.44 0.42
CA PHE A 193 -7.30 31.94 0.18
C PHE A 193 -7.61 33.17 1.06
N PRO A 194 -8.46 34.11 0.61
CA PRO A 194 -8.82 35.28 1.41
C PRO A 194 -9.66 34.88 2.63
N ALA A 195 -9.60 35.66 3.72
CA ALA A 195 -10.38 35.39 4.92
C ALA A 195 -11.89 35.38 4.61
N GLY A 196 -12.60 34.36 5.10
CA GLY A 196 -14.01 34.12 4.76
C GLY A 196 -14.22 33.29 3.49
N HIS A 197 -13.16 32.94 2.76
CA HIS A 197 -13.22 31.91 1.71
C HIS A 197 -13.43 30.52 2.34
N PRO A 198 -14.27 29.63 1.80
CA PRO A 198 -14.53 28.32 2.42
C PRO A 198 -13.35 27.34 2.48
N TYR A 199 -12.28 27.61 1.71
CA TYR A 199 -11.00 26.90 1.78
C TYR A 199 -9.90 27.69 2.51
N SER A 200 -10.24 28.76 3.25
CA SER A 200 -9.27 29.51 4.07
C SER A 200 -8.98 28.86 5.44
N TRP A 201 -9.63 27.72 5.73
CA TRP A 201 -9.39 26.85 6.87
C TRP A 201 -9.20 25.39 6.47
N SER A 202 -8.61 24.59 7.36
CA SER A 202 -8.44 23.14 7.21
C SER A 202 -9.74 22.39 7.58
N VAL A 203 -9.94 21.21 7.00
CA VAL A 203 -11.15 20.38 7.19
C VAL A 203 -11.43 20.00 8.65
N ILE A 204 -10.37 19.90 9.46
CA ILE A 204 -10.44 19.61 10.90
C ILE A 204 -10.79 20.85 11.76
N GLY A 205 -10.85 22.03 11.16
CA GLY A 205 -11.24 23.28 11.82
C GLY A 205 -10.24 23.85 12.83
N SER A 206 -10.73 24.81 13.62
CA SER A 206 -10.01 25.48 14.70
C SER A 206 -10.43 24.93 16.07
N MET A 207 -9.54 25.02 17.06
CA MET A 207 -9.85 24.57 18.42
C MET A 207 -10.97 25.41 19.05
N GLU A 208 -11.03 26.70 18.75
CA GLU A 208 -12.03 27.65 19.24
C GLU A 208 -13.43 27.34 18.70
N ASP A 209 -13.55 27.03 17.41
CA ASP A 209 -14.82 26.67 16.78
C ASP A 209 -15.33 25.29 17.26
N LEU A 210 -14.42 24.32 17.40
CA LEU A 210 -14.72 23.03 18.02
C LEU A 210 -15.12 23.20 19.49
N ASP A 211 -14.57 24.18 20.22
CA ASP A 211 -14.96 24.47 21.59
C ASP A 211 -16.28 25.24 21.73
N ALA A 212 -16.66 26.03 20.71
CA ALA A 212 -17.96 26.68 20.61
C ALA A 212 -19.09 25.72 20.12
N ALA A 213 -18.72 24.58 19.53
CA ALA A 213 -19.66 23.60 18.98
C ALA A 213 -20.59 23.03 20.07
N ASN A 214 -21.89 23.26 19.91
CA ASN A 214 -22.93 22.92 20.89
C ASN A 214 -24.07 22.11 20.25
N LEU A 215 -24.84 21.39 21.07
CA LEU A 215 -25.83 20.44 20.59
C LEU A 215 -26.93 21.05 19.71
N LYS A 216 -27.24 22.35 19.86
CA LYS A 216 -28.22 23.04 19.02
C LYS A 216 -27.68 23.21 17.60
N ASP A 217 -26.46 23.71 17.46
CA ASP A 217 -25.83 23.90 16.15
C ASP A 217 -25.64 22.56 15.43
N VAL A 218 -25.23 21.51 16.17
CA VAL A 218 -25.15 20.14 15.66
C VAL A 218 -26.52 19.65 15.15
N LYS A 219 -27.59 19.78 15.95
CA LYS A 219 -28.93 19.35 15.53
C LYS A 219 -29.51 20.18 14.38
N GLU A 220 -29.00 21.38 14.09
CA GLU A 220 -29.42 22.16 12.92
C GLU A 220 -28.56 21.90 11.67
N TRP A 221 -27.26 21.62 11.84
CA TRP A 221 -26.36 21.16 10.78
C TRP A 221 -26.86 19.85 10.16
N PHE A 222 -27.20 18.86 10.99
CA PHE A 222 -27.75 17.59 10.51
C PHE A 222 -29.02 17.78 9.66
N LYS A 223 -30.03 18.48 10.18
CA LYS A 223 -31.30 18.79 9.46
C LYS A 223 -31.11 19.57 8.17
N THR A 224 -29.99 20.26 8.02
CA THR A 224 -29.69 21.06 6.84
C THR A 224 -29.03 20.19 5.78
N TYR A 225 -27.99 19.42 6.14
CA TYR A 225 -27.09 18.80 5.17
C TYR A 225 -27.25 17.29 4.97
N TYR A 226 -27.82 16.55 5.93
CA TYR A 226 -27.82 15.09 5.94
C TYR A 226 -29.15 14.44 5.52
N GLY A 227 -30.08 15.22 4.96
CA GLY A 227 -31.33 14.69 4.40
C GLY A 227 -31.16 14.01 3.03
N PRO A 228 -32.07 13.10 2.64
CA PRO A 228 -31.97 12.28 1.43
C PRO A 228 -31.82 13.07 0.13
N SER A 229 -32.48 14.23 0.02
CA SER A 229 -32.37 15.16 -1.12
C SER A 229 -30.97 15.76 -1.33
N ASN A 230 -30.07 15.66 -0.34
CA ASN A 230 -28.66 16.06 -0.45
C ASN A 230 -27.69 14.85 -0.49
N ALA A 231 -28.24 13.63 -0.54
CA ALA A 231 -27.49 12.39 -0.43
C ALA A 231 -27.50 11.56 -1.72
N VAL A 232 -26.46 10.74 -1.86
CA VAL A 232 -26.26 9.79 -2.96
C VAL A 232 -25.94 8.43 -2.36
N LEU A 233 -26.73 7.42 -2.70
CA LEU A 233 -26.49 6.03 -2.31
C LEU A 233 -26.01 5.22 -3.53
N VAL A 234 -24.76 4.76 -3.50
CA VAL A 234 -24.21 3.84 -4.51
C VAL A 234 -24.24 2.41 -3.97
N LEU A 235 -24.82 1.50 -4.74
CA LEU A 235 -24.84 0.06 -4.51
C LEU A 235 -24.11 -0.64 -5.66
N ALA A 236 -23.00 -1.33 -5.38
CA ALA A 236 -22.18 -1.97 -6.41
C ALA A 236 -21.81 -3.41 -6.04
N GLY A 237 -22.13 -4.38 -6.90
CA GLY A 237 -21.88 -5.81 -6.66
C GLY A 237 -23.08 -6.70 -6.99
N ASP A 238 -23.34 -7.68 -6.13
CA ASP A 238 -24.34 -8.74 -6.29
C ASP A 238 -25.80 -8.27 -6.08
N ILE A 239 -26.22 -7.27 -6.85
CA ILE A 239 -27.53 -6.63 -6.74
C ILE A 239 -27.98 -6.06 -8.10
N ASP A 240 -29.24 -6.32 -8.47
CA ASP A 240 -29.89 -5.72 -9.64
C ASP A 240 -30.68 -4.45 -9.26
N ALA A 241 -30.97 -3.61 -10.25
CA ALA A 241 -31.64 -2.32 -10.01
C ALA A 241 -33.11 -2.44 -9.54
N LYS A 242 -33.81 -3.57 -9.77
CA LYS A 242 -35.18 -3.78 -9.28
C LYS A 242 -35.15 -4.15 -7.80
N THR A 243 -34.33 -5.12 -7.41
CA THR A 243 -34.08 -5.49 -6.02
C THR A 243 -33.53 -4.31 -5.21
N ALA A 244 -32.63 -3.52 -5.79
CA ALA A 244 -32.14 -2.27 -5.20
C ALA A 244 -33.28 -1.28 -4.94
N ARG A 245 -34.16 -1.03 -5.93
CA ARG A 245 -35.31 -0.13 -5.76
C ARG A 245 -36.25 -0.63 -4.68
N GLU A 246 -36.59 -1.90 -4.65
CA GLU A 246 -37.49 -2.50 -3.64
C GLU A 246 -36.92 -2.35 -2.23
N LYS A 247 -35.62 -2.66 -2.03
CA LYS A 247 -34.97 -2.53 -0.73
C LYS A 247 -34.77 -1.08 -0.30
N VAL A 248 -34.25 -0.21 -1.17
CA VAL A 248 -33.97 1.20 -0.81
C VAL A 248 -35.27 1.97 -0.58
N SER A 249 -36.33 1.72 -1.36
CA SER A 249 -37.66 2.30 -1.07
C SER A 249 -38.21 1.85 0.28
N LYS A 250 -38.00 0.58 0.66
CA LYS A 250 -38.44 0.04 1.96
C LYS A 250 -37.73 0.70 3.16
N TYR A 251 -36.45 1.05 3.02
CA TYR A 251 -35.63 1.53 4.13
C TYR A 251 -35.49 3.05 4.21
N PHE A 252 -35.61 3.78 3.10
CA PHE A 252 -35.31 5.23 3.07
C PHE A 252 -36.50 6.12 2.72
N ALA A 253 -37.63 5.61 2.21
CA ALA A 253 -38.67 6.45 1.62
C ALA A 253 -39.54 7.25 2.62
N ASP A 254 -39.53 6.86 3.90
CA ASP A 254 -40.19 7.56 5.01
C ASP A 254 -39.36 8.71 5.58
N ILE A 255 -38.05 8.72 5.33
CA ILE A 255 -37.15 9.83 5.70
C ILE A 255 -37.58 11.09 4.94
N ALA A 256 -37.89 12.16 5.67
CA ALA A 256 -38.31 13.43 5.07
C ALA A 256 -37.19 14.07 4.21
N PRO A 257 -37.52 14.71 3.07
CA PRO A 257 -36.54 15.43 2.27
C PRO A 257 -35.83 16.52 3.09
N GLY A 258 -34.51 16.61 2.93
CA GLY A 258 -33.72 17.73 3.44
C GLY A 258 -34.11 19.05 2.76
N LYS A 259 -33.88 20.16 3.46
CA LYS A 259 -34.16 21.52 2.94
C LYS A 259 -33.37 21.76 1.64
N PRO A 260 -33.93 22.47 0.64
CA PRO A 260 -33.15 22.92 -0.52
C PRO A 260 -31.94 23.76 -0.08
N LEU A 261 -30.75 23.39 -0.54
CA LEU A 261 -29.50 24.06 -0.19
C LEU A 261 -29.07 25.08 -1.25
N SER A 262 -28.44 26.16 -0.78
CA SER A 262 -27.70 27.08 -1.65
C SER A 262 -26.31 26.52 -1.90
N VAL A 263 -26.08 25.91 -3.07
CA VAL A 263 -24.75 25.47 -3.49
C VAL A 263 -23.86 26.70 -3.73
N PRO A 264 -22.67 26.82 -3.11
CA PRO A 264 -21.76 27.93 -3.39
C PRO A 264 -21.28 27.90 -4.85
N GLY A 265 -21.24 29.06 -5.50
CA GLY A 265 -20.64 29.20 -6.83
C GLY A 265 -19.11 29.07 -6.80
N GLN A 266 -18.52 28.80 -7.97
CA GLN A 266 -17.06 28.76 -8.14
C GLN A 266 -16.40 30.03 -7.59
N TRP A 267 -15.33 29.88 -6.84
CA TRP A 267 -14.53 31.00 -6.31
C TRP A 267 -13.05 30.61 -6.33
N ILE A 268 -12.47 30.61 -7.53
CA ILE A 268 -11.08 30.17 -7.77
C ILE A 268 -10.07 30.95 -6.91
N ALA A 269 -10.38 32.20 -6.56
CA ALA A 269 -9.49 33.10 -5.81
C ALA A 269 -8.07 33.14 -6.41
N LYS A 270 -7.97 33.26 -7.75
CA LYS A 270 -6.69 33.36 -8.48
C LYS A 270 -5.85 34.49 -7.88
N ARG A 271 -4.60 34.19 -7.55
CA ARG A 271 -3.67 35.12 -6.91
C ARG A 271 -2.79 35.79 -7.96
N THR A 272 -2.17 36.90 -7.58
CA THR A 272 -1.22 37.65 -8.40
C THR A 272 -0.01 38.04 -7.57
N GLY A 273 1.18 38.02 -8.16
CA GLY A 273 2.44 38.22 -7.46
C GLY A 273 2.82 37.06 -6.53
N GLU A 274 3.94 37.22 -5.83
CA GLU A 274 4.52 36.20 -4.96
C GLU A 274 4.21 36.44 -3.48
N LYS A 275 3.82 35.38 -2.76
CA LYS A 275 3.70 35.37 -1.30
C LYS A 275 4.64 34.32 -0.71
N ARG A 276 5.33 34.65 0.40
CA ARG A 276 6.26 33.73 1.07
C ARG A 276 5.91 33.51 2.54
N ARG A 277 6.21 32.32 3.06
CA ARG A 277 6.29 32.02 4.49
C ARG A 277 7.53 31.18 4.81
N LEU A 278 8.18 31.53 5.92
CA LEU A 278 9.11 30.65 6.63
C LEU A 278 8.42 30.18 7.91
N MET A 279 8.54 28.89 8.23
CA MET A 279 8.09 28.30 9.49
C MET A 279 9.08 27.24 9.99
N GLN A 280 8.97 26.89 11.26
CA GLN A 280 9.65 25.75 11.86
C GLN A 280 8.61 24.72 12.29
N ASP A 281 8.92 23.44 12.14
CA ASP A 281 8.09 22.31 12.58
C ASP A 281 8.99 21.12 12.98
N TYR A 282 8.49 20.13 13.71
CA TYR A 282 9.26 18.96 14.22
C TYR A 282 9.63 17.94 13.11
N ALA A 283 9.95 18.44 11.92
CA ALA A 283 10.34 17.68 10.75
C ALA A 283 11.80 17.19 10.80
N PRO A 284 12.15 16.07 10.13
CA PRO A 284 13.51 15.55 10.10
C PRO A 284 14.44 16.33 9.15
N GLN A 285 13.89 17.06 8.18
CA GLN A 285 14.63 17.75 7.12
C GLN A 285 13.87 19.02 6.67
N PRO A 286 14.53 19.97 5.98
CA PRO A 286 13.84 21.12 5.40
C PRO A 286 12.87 20.72 4.27
N ARG A 287 11.76 21.44 4.14
CA ARG A 287 10.82 21.32 3.00
C ARG A 287 10.57 22.67 2.35
N ILE A 288 10.49 22.69 1.02
CA ILE A 288 9.92 23.80 0.25
C ILE A 288 8.65 23.27 -0.42
N SER A 289 7.54 23.97 -0.23
CA SER A 289 6.33 23.76 -1.02
C SER A 289 5.97 25.03 -1.78
N MET A 290 5.61 24.87 -3.06
CA MET A 290 5.13 25.93 -3.93
C MET A 290 3.72 25.58 -4.37
N SER A 291 2.79 26.53 -4.29
CA SER A 291 1.38 26.29 -4.66
C SER A 291 0.77 27.43 -5.46
N TRP A 292 -0.28 27.14 -6.21
CA TRP A 292 -1.08 28.07 -7.01
C TRP A 292 -2.57 27.72 -6.88
N ASN A 293 -3.47 28.70 -6.92
CA ASN A 293 -4.92 28.44 -6.97
C ASN A 293 -5.35 28.29 -8.43
N THR A 294 -6.09 27.23 -8.75
CA THR A 294 -6.42 26.80 -10.11
C THR A 294 -7.94 26.62 -10.26
N PRO A 295 -8.47 26.45 -11.50
CA PRO A 295 -9.87 26.12 -11.71
C PRO A 295 -10.32 24.88 -10.96
N GLU A 296 -11.64 24.76 -10.82
CA GLU A 296 -12.32 23.66 -10.15
C GLU A 296 -12.07 22.28 -10.77
N ILE A 297 -12.31 21.26 -9.96
CA ILE A 297 -12.29 19.85 -10.36
C ILE A 297 -13.15 19.61 -11.60
N GLY A 298 -12.64 18.80 -12.53
CA GLY A 298 -13.36 18.43 -13.74
C GLY A 298 -13.49 19.53 -14.79
N SER A 299 -12.83 20.68 -14.62
CA SER A 299 -12.60 21.67 -15.69
C SER A 299 -11.69 21.09 -16.81
N GLN A 300 -11.33 21.85 -17.85
CA GLN A 300 -10.35 21.38 -18.84
C GLN A 300 -8.91 21.56 -18.30
N THR A 301 -8.65 22.73 -17.70
CA THR A 301 -7.39 23.08 -17.04
C THR A 301 -7.03 22.10 -15.93
N ASP A 302 -7.98 21.62 -15.14
CA ASP A 302 -7.75 20.58 -14.11
C ASP A 302 -7.11 19.31 -14.68
N ALA A 303 -7.67 18.77 -15.77
CA ALA A 303 -7.11 17.59 -16.46
C ALA A 303 -5.75 17.85 -17.14
N GLU A 304 -5.51 19.08 -17.62
CA GLU A 304 -4.23 19.47 -18.23
C GLU A 304 -3.13 19.69 -17.19
N LEU A 305 -3.48 20.27 -16.04
CA LEU A 305 -2.56 20.47 -14.94
C LEU A 305 -2.24 19.15 -14.21
N GLU A 306 -3.15 18.17 -14.18
CA GLU A 306 -2.83 16.83 -13.65
C GLU A 306 -1.81 16.09 -14.53
N LEU A 307 -1.92 16.20 -15.86
CA LEU A 307 -0.90 15.69 -16.79
C LEU A 307 0.44 16.41 -16.62
N LEU A 308 0.43 17.74 -16.41
CA LEU A 308 1.61 18.53 -16.10
C LEU A 308 2.27 18.12 -14.77
N ALA A 309 1.47 17.90 -13.73
CA ALA A 309 1.94 17.44 -12.42
C ALA A 309 2.64 16.08 -12.54
N SER A 310 2.05 15.15 -13.31
CA SER A 310 2.66 13.86 -13.59
C SER A 310 4.04 13.97 -14.26
N VAL A 311 4.19 14.84 -15.27
CA VAL A 311 5.48 15.06 -15.96
C VAL A 311 6.50 15.82 -15.10
N LEU A 312 6.06 16.76 -14.25
CA LEU A 312 6.94 17.50 -13.34
C LEU A 312 7.43 16.65 -12.17
N GLY A 313 6.54 15.91 -11.49
CA GLY A 313 6.84 15.25 -10.21
C GLY A 313 6.09 13.95 -9.92
N GLY A 314 5.49 13.30 -10.92
CA GLY A 314 4.66 12.10 -10.74
C GLY A 314 5.39 10.76 -10.57
N GLY A 315 6.73 10.73 -10.56
CA GLY A 315 7.52 9.51 -10.43
C GLY A 315 8.98 9.67 -10.80
N LYS A 316 9.74 8.56 -10.81
CA LYS A 316 11.21 8.59 -11.04
C LYS A 316 11.61 9.14 -12.42
N SER A 317 10.77 8.96 -13.43
CA SER A 317 10.96 9.47 -14.79
C SER A 317 10.57 10.95 -14.98
N SER A 318 10.07 11.63 -13.94
CA SER A 318 9.63 13.03 -13.99
C SER A 318 10.79 14.04 -13.98
N ARG A 319 10.58 15.23 -14.56
CA ARG A 319 11.62 16.25 -14.75
C ARG A 319 12.26 16.72 -13.42
N LEU A 320 11.45 17.01 -12.40
CA LEU A 320 11.96 17.44 -11.10
C LEU A 320 12.63 16.30 -10.34
N TYR A 321 12.10 15.07 -10.39
CA TYR A 321 12.75 13.94 -9.73
C TYR A 321 14.14 13.72 -10.30
N LYS A 322 14.26 13.58 -11.62
CA LYS A 322 15.56 13.37 -12.25
C LYS A 322 16.53 14.50 -11.90
N ARG A 323 16.12 15.76 -12.08
CA ARG A 323 17.02 16.90 -11.85
C ARG A 323 17.39 17.07 -10.38
N LEU A 324 16.44 17.06 -9.44
CA LEU A 324 16.71 17.36 -8.03
C LEU A 324 17.18 16.16 -7.19
N VAL A 325 16.75 14.94 -7.53
CA VAL A 325 17.06 13.72 -6.76
C VAL A 325 18.25 12.96 -7.34
N GLU A 326 18.33 12.82 -8.68
CA GLU A 326 19.36 11.99 -9.33
C GLU A 326 20.58 12.80 -9.81
N ASP A 327 20.35 13.88 -10.58
CA ASP A 327 21.41 14.68 -11.21
C ASP A 327 22.08 15.64 -10.21
N GLU A 328 21.32 16.58 -9.61
CA GLU A 328 21.83 17.62 -8.68
C GLU A 328 21.87 17.12 -7.22
N GLN A 329 21.11 16.05 -6.91
CA GLN A 329 21.06 15.36 -5.62
C GLN A 329 20.79 16.24 -4.38
N LEU A 330 20.04 17.33 -4.53
CA LEU A 330 19.75 18.31 -3.47
C LEU A 330 18.57 17.93 -2.58
N VAL A 331 17.71 17.01 -3.02
CA VAL A 331 16.48 16.63 -2.33
C VAL A 331 16.41 15.13 -2.08
N THR A 332 15.77 14.71 -1.00
CA THR A 332 15.48 13.30 -0.69
C THR A 332 14.18 12.84 -1.34
N SER A 333 13.26 13.76 -1.61
CA SER A 333 12.09 13.54 -2.46
C SER A 333 11.57 14.84 -3.07
N VAL A 334 10.88 14.73 -4.22
CA VAL A 334 10.09 15.81 -4.82
C VAL A 334 8.83 15.22 -5.45
N SER A 335 7.75 15.99 -5.44
CA SER A 335 6.43 15.60 -5.94
C SER A 335 5.69 16.81 -6.50
N ALA A 336 4.76 16.56 -7.43
CA ALA A 336 3.80 17.54 -7.92
C ALA A 336 2.43 16.88 -8.12
N PHE A 337 1.34 17.59 -7.80
CA PHE A 337 -0.05 17.10 -7.92
C PHE A 337 -1.05 18.27 -8.01
N VAL A 338 -2.27 18.00 -8.50
CA VAL A 338 -3.41 18.91 -8.36
C VAL A 338 -4.30 18.47 -7.20
N TYR A 339 -4.63 19.40 -6.31
CA TYR A 339 -5.64 19.21 -5.27
C TYR A 339 -6.99 19.78 -5.75
N SER A 340 -7.64 19.01 -6.63
CA SER A 340 -8.89 19.35 -7.31
C SER A 340 -10.09 19.36 -6.37
N ARG A 341 -10.87 20.46 -6.35
CA ARG A 341 -12.06 20.66 -5.50
C ARG A 341 -13.13 21.52 -6.19
N GLN A 342 -14.35 21.57 -5.65
CA GLN A 342 -15.53 22.19 -6.29
C GLN A 342 -15.44 23.71 -6.51
N LEU A 343 -14.82 24.47 -5.61
CA LEU A 343 -14.75 25.94 -5.71
C LEU A 343 -13.47 26.44 -6.38
N ALA A 344 -12.37 25.68 -6.20
CA ALA A 344 -11.02 25.99 -6.64
C ALA A 344 -10.10 24.75 -6.47
N GLY A 345 -9.39 24.36 -7.52
CA GLY A 345 -8.24 23.46 -7.38
C GLY A 345 -7.02 24.18 -6.78
N GLN A 346 -5.99 23.42 -6.42
CA GLN A 346 -4.65 23.97 -6.17
C GLN A 346 -3.57 23.09 -6.81
N PHE A 347 -2.73 23.66 -7.68
CA PHE A 347 -1.50 22.99 -8.11
C PHE A 347 -0.46 23.11 -6.99
N VAL A 348 0.20 22.01 -6.63
CA VAL A 348 1.20 21.97 -5.56
C VAL A 348 2.45 21.22 -6.03
N ILE A 349 3.62 21.81 -5.77
CA ILE A 349 4.93 21.16 -5.82
C ILE A 349 5.46 21.10 -4.38
N SER A 350 6.06 19.99 -3.98
CA SER A 350 6.72 19.85 -2.68
C SER A 350 8.04 19.10 -2.82
N ALA A 351 9.11 19.66 -2.26
CA ALA A 351 10.45 19.09 -2.24
C ALA A 351 11.02 19.05 -0.82
N ASP A 352 11.54 17.90 -0.41
CA ASP A 352 12.21 17.68 0.87
C ASP A 352 13.72 17.69 0.67
N LEU A 353 14.41 18.69 1.21
CA LEU A 353 15.82 18.92 0.96
C LEU A 353 16.69 18.06 1.86
N LYS A 354 17.90 17.72 1.40
CA LYS A 354 18.94 17.19 2.30
C LYS A 354 19.38 18.30 3.28
N PRO A 355 19.87 17.98 4.50
CA PRO A 355 20.12 18.96 5.56
C PRO A 355 20.99 20.17 5.15
N ASP A 356 22.01 19.93 4.32
CA ASP A 356 23.00 20.93 3.92
C ASP A 356 22.72 21.57 2.53
N SER A 357 21.62 21.21 1.87
CA SER A 357 21.34 21.68 0.50
C SER A 357 20.76 23.10 0.46
N ASP A 358 21.25 23.93 -0.45
CA ASP A 358 20.76 25.29 -0.60
C ASP A 358 19.31 25.34 -1.09
N ARG A 359 18.45 25.84 -0.20
CA ARG A 359 17.03 26.12 -0.44
C ARG A 359 16.81 27.05 -1.64
N THR A 360 17.71 28.01 -1.85
CA THR A 360 17.63 28.98 -2.95
C THR A 360 17.84 28.29 -4.28
N ASN A 361 18.87 27.44 -4.39
CA ASN A 361 19.13 26.63 -5.58
C ASN A 361 17.99 25.65 -5.88
N VAL A 362 17.45 24.95 -4.87
CA VAL A 362 16.31 24.03 -5.08
C VAL A 362 15.06 24.75 -5.61
N GLU A 363 14.72 25.91 -5.04
CA GLU A 363 13.59 26.71 -5.55
C GLU A 363 13.85 27.24 -6.97
N MET A 364 15.08 27.68 -7.25
CA MET A 364 15.49 28.14 -8.59
C MET A 364 15.36 27.02 -9.63
N ILE A 365 15.75 25.79 -9.29
CA ILE A 365 15.64 24.62 -10.16
C ILE A 365 14.17 24.28 -10.46
N ILE A 366 13.29 24.33 -9.45
CA ILE A 366 11.85 24.10 -9.63
C ILE A 366 11.26 25.13 -10.61
N ARG A 367 11.63 26.41 -10.44
CA ARG A 367 11.21 27.49 -11.34
C ARG A 367 11.71 27.30 -12.76
N GLN A 368 12.99 26.98 -12.93
CA GLN A 368 13.58 26.73 -14.26
C GLN A 368 12.91 25.58 -15.01
N GLU A 369 12.52 24.48 -14.36
CA GLU A 369 11.78 23.42 -15.05
C GLU A 369 10.34 23.82 -15.41
N LEU A 370 9.67 24.62 -14.57
CA LEU A 370 8.35 25.17 -14.87
C LEU A 370 8.41 26.19 -16.02
N GLU A 371 9.38 27.11 -15.98
CA GLU A 371 9.65 28.12 -17.02
C GLU A 371 9.96 27.45 -18.37
N LYS A 372 10.83 26.43 -18.41
CA LYS A 372 11.08 25.64 -19.63
C LYS A 372 9.81 25.02 -20.22
N ILE A 373 8.87 24.57 -19.40
CA ILE A 373 7.59 24.01 -19.89
C ILE A 373 6.68 25.12 -20.41
N ILE A 374 6.65 26.29 -19.75
CA ILE A 374 5.87 27.45 -20.20
C ILE A 374 6.42 28.02 -21.52
N GLU A 375 7.74 28.02 -21.72
CA GLU A 375 8.40 28.50 -22.94
C GLU A 375 8.41 27.48 -24.09
N SER A 376 8.86 26.25 -23.82
CA SER A 376 9.16 25.23 -24.84
C SER A 376 8.16 24.07 -24.90
N GLY A 377 7.17 24.07 -24.00
CA GLY A 377 6.14 23.03 -23.93
C GLY A 377 6.62 21.68 -23.37
N LEU A 378 5.78 20.68 -23.57
CA LEU A 378 6.07 19.26 -23.33
C LEU A 378 6.30 18.54 -24.66
N THR A 379 7.03 17.42 -24.66
CA THR A 379 7.02 16.53 -25.82
C THR A 379 5.77 15.67 -25.83
N THR A 380 5.30 15.30 -27.02
CA THR A 380 4.16 14.36 -27.18
C THR A 380 4.40 13.04 -26.45
N ASN A 381 5.66 12.60 -26.34
CA ASN A 381 6.04 11.37 -25.64
C ASN A 381 5.85 11.49 -24.12
N GLU A 382 6.24 12.61 -23.50
CA GLU A 382 6.02 12.84 -22.06
C GLU A 382 4.52 12.87 -21.73
N VAL A 383 3.72 13.60 -22.53
CA VAL A 383 2.26 13.68 -22.34
C VAL A 383 1.61 12.30 -22.54
N ASN A 384 2.05 11.52 -23.53
CA ASN A 384 1.55 10.17 -23.76
C ASN A 384 1.92 9.22 -22.60
N GLN A 385 3.16 9.27 -22.10
CA GLN A 385 3.61 8.45 -20.97
C GLN A 385 2.86 8.79 -19.68
N ALA A 386 2.69 10.08 -19.36
CA ALA A 386 1.92 10.53 -18.20
C ALA A 386 0.45 10.07 -18.26
N ARG A 387 -0.22 10.31 -19.39
CA ARG A 387 -1.62 9.89 -19.62
C ARG A 387 -1.78 8.38 -19.47
N PHE A 388 -0.82 7.62 -19.99
CA PHE A 388 -0.88 6.16 -19.99
C PHE A 388 -0.62 5.56 -18.60
N SER A 389 0.37 6.08 -17.86
CA SER A 389 0.62 5.70 -16.46
C SER A 389 -0.59 5.97 -15.56
N TYR A 390 -1.25 7.13 -15.74
CA TYR A 390 -2.49 7.46 -15.02
C TYR A 390 -3.58 6.40 -15.28
N LEU A 391 -3.86 6.11 -16.55
CA LEU A 391 -4.92 5.15 -16.93
C LEU A 391 -4.61 3.71 -16.49
N ALA A 392 -3.35 3.28 -16.56
CA ALA A 392 -2.93 1.97 -16.09
C ALA A 392 -3.12 1.83 -14.56
N SER A 393 -2.79 2.87 -13.79
CA SER A 393 -3.05 2.95 -12.35
C SER A 393 -4.54 2.96 -12.02
N PHE A 394 -5.36 3.72 -12.78
CA PHE A 394 -6.83 3.71 -12.64
C PHE A 394 -7.41 2.31 -12.81
N ILE A 395 -7.00 1.59 -13.88
CA ILE A 395 -7.49 0.23 -14.14
C ILE A 395 -7.10 -0.73 -13.01
N ARG A 396 -5.84 -0.73 -12.55
CA ARG A 396 -5.38 -1.54 -11.40
C ARG A 396 -6.17 -1.24 -10.12
N ASN A 397 -6.43 0.04 -9.83
CA ASN A 397 -7.21 0.43 -8.67
C ASN A 397 -8.69 0.00 -8.77
N SER A 398 -9.24 -0.10 -9.98
CA SER A 398 -10.63 -0.52 -10.23
C SER A 398 -10.91 -2.03 -10.17
N GLU A 399 -9.89 -2.90 -9.98
CA GLU A 399 -10.15 -4.34 -9.75
C GLU A 399 -11.03 -4.57 -8.51
N ARG A 400 -10.80 -3.78 -7.46
CA ARG A 400 -11.48 -3.87 -6.16
C ARG A 400 -12.78 -3.06 -6.15
N VAL A 401 -13.78 -3.59 -5.45
CA VAL A 401 -15.12 -2.97 -5.38
C VAL A 401 -15.09 -1.77 -4.41
N GLY A 402 -14.37 -1.90 -3.28
CA GLY A 402 -14.29 -0.91 -2.21
C GLY A 402 -12.90 -0.31 -1.94
N GLY A 403 -12.85 0.56 -0.91
CA GLY A 403 -11.64 1.26 -0.47
C GLY A 403 -11.20 2.44 -1.36
N PHE A 404 -10.22 3.23 -0.90
CA PHE A 404 -9.70 4.42 -1.60
C PHE A 404 -9.28 4.12 -3.04
N GLY A 405 -9.96 4.69 -4.04
CA GLY A 405 -9.74 4.44 -5.47
C GLY A 405 -10.38 3.16 -6.04
N GLY A 406 -11.14 2.39 -5.26
CA GLY A 406 -11.95 1.27 -5.77
C GLY A 406 -13.20 1.73 -6.52
N LYS A 407 -13.94 0.81 -7.17
CA LYS A 407 -15.14 1.13 -7.98
C LYS A 407 -16.14 2.03 -7.24
N SER A 408 -16.43 1.75 -5.97
CA SER A 408 -17.41 2.51 -5.18
C SER A 408 -16.97 3.95 -4.90
N ASP A 409 -15.66 4.20 -4.78
CA ASP A 409 -15.08 5.52 -4.54
C ASP A 409 -15.06 6.34 -5.84
N ILE A 410 -14.66 5.72 -6.97
CA ILE A 410 -14.68 6.32 -8.31
C ILE A 410 -16.10 6.77 -8.70
N LEU A 411 -17.11 5.90 -8.55
CA LEU A 411 -18.49 6.21 -8.96
C LEU A 411 -19.12 7.30 -8.08
N ALA A 412 -18.85 7.27 -6.78
CA ALA A 412 -19.42 8.24 -5.85
C ALA A 412 -18.71 9.61 -5.91
N ASN A 413 -17.40 9.63 -6.21
CA ASN A 413 -16.67 10.83 -6.62
C ASN A 413 -17.39 11.51 -7.81
N GLY A 414 -17.65 10.78 -8.90
CA GLY A 414 -18.33 11.33 -10.07
C GLY A 414 -19.72 11.92 -9.77
N GLU A 415 -20.54 11.21 -8.99
CA GLU A 415 -21.91 11.65 -8.66
C GLU A 415 -21.96 12.81 -7.64
N VAL A 416 -20.94 13.01 -6.81
CA VAL A 416 -20.89 14.16 -5.88
C VAL A 416 -20.17 15.37 -6.46
N TYR A 417 -19.04 15.19 -7.15
CA TYR A 417 -18.32 16.32 -7.75
C TYR A 417 -19.00 16.82 -9.03
N HIS A 418 -19.70 15.95 -9.78
CA HIS A 418 -20.21 16.27 -11.12
C HIS A 418 -21.65 15.80 -11.39
N ASN A 419 -22.36 15.24 -10.40
CA ASN A 419 -23.74 14.76 -10.52
C ASN A 419 -23.94 13.71 -11.66
N ASN A 420 -22.87 12.97 -11.95
CA ASN A 420 -22.79 11.90 -12.96
C ASN A 420 -21.81 10.81 -12.46
N PRO A 421 -22.27 9.57 -12.15
CA PRO A 421 -21.37 8.54 -11.59
C PRO A 421 -20.34 8.08 -12.62
N GLY A 422 -20.68 8.19 -13.90
CA GLY A 422 -19.79 7.91 -15.03
C GLY A 422 -18.84 9.06 -15.39
N PHE A 423 -18.70 10.11 -14.57
CA PHE A 423 -17.86 11.27 -14.91
C PHE A 423 -16.40 10.89 -15.20
N TYR A 424 -15.88 9.80 -14.63
CA TYR A 424 -14.56 9.27 -14.97
C TYR A 424 -14.37 9.09 -16.49
N LYS A 425 -15.42 8.70 -17.25
CA LYS A 425 -15.39 8.63 -18.72
C LYS A 425 -15.17 10.01 -19.35
N ASN A 426 -15.85 11.03 -18.85
CA ASN A 426 -15.70 12.41 -19.32
C ASN A 426 -14.30 12.96 -19.01
N TYR A 427 -13.76 12.66 -17.81
CA TYR A 427 -12.40 13.02 -17.43
C TYR A 427 -11.35 12.32 -18.32
N HIS A 428 -11.53 11.02 -18.59
CA HIS A 428 -10.67 10.29 -19.53
C HIS A 428 -10.75 10.84 -20.96
N HIS A 429 -11.94 11.29 -21.42
CA HIS A 429 -12.07 11.99 -22.70
C HIS A 429 -11.28 13.31 -22.73
N LYS A 430 -11.27 14.07 -21.62
CA LYS A 430 -10.45 15.29 -21.51
C LYS A 430 -8.96 14.99 -21.51
N LEU A 431 -8.50 14.05 -20.68
CA LEU A 431 -7.10 13.59 -20.66
C LEU A 431 -6.63 13.15 -22.04
N ASN A 432 -7.47 12.42 -22.79
CA ASN A 432 -7.19 12.00 -24.17
C ASN A 432 -7.16 13.16 -25.18
N ALA A 433 -7.92 14.24 -24.94
CA ALA A 433 -7.98 15.42 -25.81
C ALA A 433 -6.84 16.44 -25.54
N SER A 434 -6.29 16.47 -24.33
CA SER A 434 -5.20 17.37 -23.95
C SER A 434 -3.95 17.14 -24.81
N THR A 435 -3.43 18.20 -25.42
CA THR A 435 -2.21 18.21 -26.24
C THR A 435 -1.07 18.89 -25.49
N PRO A 436 0.20 18.74 -25.92
CA PRO A 436 1.31 19.46 -25.29
C PRO A 436 1.13 20.99 -25.30
N GLU A 437 0.51 21.53 -26.35
CA GLU A 437 0.24 22.96 -26.52
C GLU A 437 -0.90 23.43 -25.60
N SER A 438 -1.94 22.61 -25.39
CA SER A 438 -3.03 22.97 -24.47
C SER A 438 -2.56 22.93 -23.00
N ILE A 439 -1.74 21.93 -22.65
CA ILE A 439 -1.06 21.85 -21.34
C ILE A 439 -0.11 23.03 -21.14
N GLN A 440 0.67 23.42 -22.15
CA GLN A 440 1.52 24.63 -22.10
C GLN A 440 0.70 25.90 -21.89
N SER A 441 -0.45 26.04 -22.57
CA SER A 441 -1.36 27.17 -22.37
C SER A 441 -1.92 27.23 -20.95
N SER A 442 -2.40 26.11 -20.41
CA SER A 442 -2.88 26.03 -19.02
C SER A 442 -1.77 26.28 -17.99
N ALA A 443 -0.55 25.80 -18.23
CA ALA A 443 0.62 26.11 -17.40
C ALA A 443 0.95 27.61 -17.40
N SER A 444 0.96 28.22 -18.59
CA SER A 444 1.24 29.64 -18.78
C SER A 444 0.18 30.52 -18.13
N GLU A 445 -1.10 30.18 -18.23
CA GLU A 445 -2.19 30.98 -17.66
C GLU A 445 -2.26 30.88 -16.12
N TRP A 446 -1.90 29.74 -15.52
CA TRP A 446 -2.18 29.46 -14.10
C TRP A 446 -0.96 29.37 -13.18
N LEU A 447 0.23 29.08 -13.71
CA LEU A 447 1.43 28.84 -12.90
C LEU A 447 2.53 29.91 -13.09
N SER A 448 2.41 30.79 -14.08
CA SER A 448 3.38 31.87 -14.36
C SER A 448 3.41 32.99 -13.30
N ASP A 449 2.31 33.21 -12.59
CA ASP A 449 2.17 34.21 -11.54
C ASP A 449 1.31 33.68 -10.36
N GLY A 450 1.30 34.40 -9.24
CA GLY A 450 0.43 34.11 -8.10
C GLY A 450 0.99 33.12 -7.09
N VAL A 451 2.24 32.69 -7.22
CA VAL A 451 2.84 31.61 -6.40
C VAL A 451 2.88 31.91 -4.90
N TYR A 452 2.58 30.91 -4.08
CA TYR A 452 2.82 30.91 -2.64
C TYR A 452 3.91 29.90 -2.31
N VAL A 453 5.02 30.38 -1.73
CA VAL A 453 6.18 29.57 -1.34
C VAL A 453 6.24 29.43 0.17
N GLN A 454 6.21 28.20 0.66
CA GLN A 454 6.25 27.85 2.08
C GLN A 454 7.49 27.01 2.38
N THR A 455 8.39 27.57 3.18
CA THR A 455 9.63 26.92 3.62
C THR A 455 9.48 26.46 5.07
N ILE A 456 9.67 25.17 5.32
CA ILE A 456 9.62 24.54 6.64
C ILE A 456 11.04 24.11 7.04
N LEU A 457 11.41 24.34 8.30
CA LEU A 457 12.69 23.92 8.90
C LEU A 457 12.47 23.05 10.15
N PRO A 458 13.39 22.10 10.46
CA PRO A 458 13.35 21.31 11.70
C PRO A 458 13.30 22.10 13.01
N PHE A 459 12.57 21.59 14.00
CA PHE A 459 12.47 22.08 15.39
C PHE A 459 13.39 21.28 16.34
N PRO A 460 13.96 21.90 17.39
CA PRO A 460 14.67 21.17 18.46
C PRO A 460 13.71 20.33 19.33
N LYS A 461 14.01 19.02 19.52
CA LYS A 461 13.18 18.00 20.19
C LYS A 461 12.72 18.32 21.64
N LEU A 462 11.41 18.17 21.93
CA LEU A 462 10.78 17.82 23.24
C LEU A 462 9.39 17.14 23.01
N SER A 463 8.63 16.72 24.05
CA SER A 463 7.51 15.72 23.98
C SER A 463 6.26 16.01 24.86
N ALA A 464 5.12 15.29 24.64
CA ALA A 464 3.84 15.43 25.40
C ALA A 464 2.81 14.26 25.21
N GLY A 465 1.70 14.24 25.98
CA GLY A 465 0.39 13.57 25.66
C GLY A 465 -0.42 12.95 26.83
N LEU A 466 -1.79 12.95 26.78
CA LEU A 466 -2.73 11.87 27.24
C LEU A 466 -4.26 12.19 27.11
N GLU A 467 -5.12 11.16 27.33
CA GLU A 467 -6.53 10.94 26.84
C GLU A 467 -7.39 10.09 27.85
N SER A 468 -8.68 9.69 27.76
CA SER A 468 -9.80 9.67 26.75
C SER A 468 -11.21 9.46 27.43
N ALA A 469 -12.31 9.16 26.71
CA ALA A 469 -13.71 9.00 27.21
C ALA A 469 -14.49 7.70 26.77
N ASP A 470 -15.79 7.55 27.12
CA ASP A 470 -16.52 6.27 27.34
C ASP A 470 -17.36 5.66 26.16
N ARG A 471 -17.63 4.34 26.20
CA ARG A 471 -18.03 3.46 25.06
C ARG A 471 -18.82 2.18 25.48
N SER A 472 -20.08 2.00 25.05
CA SER A 472 -21.00 1.10 25.78
C SER A 472 -21.25 -0.35 25.26
N LYS A 473 -21.80 -0.58 24.05
CA LYS A 473 -22.45 -1.88 23.68
C LYS A 473 -22.32 -2.28 22.19
N LEU A 474 -22.71 -3.53 21.86
CA LEU A 474 -22.48 -4.22 20.58
C LEU A 474 -23.71 -5.04 20.05
N PRO A 475 -24.12 -4.96 18.75
CA PRO A 475 -25.21 -5.75 18.09
C PRO A 475 -24.81 -7.06 17.32
N GLN A 476 -25.79 -7.69 16.64
CA GLN A 476 -25.74 -9.05 16.03
C GLN A 476 -26.17 -9.16 14.54
N ILE A 477 -25.93 -10.35 13.93
CA ILE A 477 -25.70 -10.58 12.48
C ILE A 477 -26.26 -11.93 11.95
N LYS A 478 -26.33 -12.12 10.61
CA LYS A 478 -26.78 -13.34 9.88
C LYS A 478 -25.64 -14.13 9.17
N GLU A 479 -25.93 -15.39 8.77
CA GLU A 479 -25.02 -16.33 8.06
C GLU A 479 -24.58 -15.88 6.65
N SER A 480 -23.65 -16.58 5.98
CA SER A 480 -22.92 -16.11 4.78
C SER A 480 -22.88 -17.10 3.58
N PRO A 481 -22.83 -16.60 2.33
CA PRO A 481 -22.80 -17.40 1.09
C PRO A 481 -21.45 -18.07 0.80
N THR A 482 -21.45 -19.01 -0.16
CA THR A 482 -20.27 -19.74 -0.64
C THR A 482 -19.53 -18.94 -1.72
N LEU A 483 -18.21 -19.05 -1.74
CA LEU A 483 -17.34 -18.50 -2.79
C LEU A 483 -17.15 -19.52 -3.92
N GLU A 484 -17.19 -19.07 -5.17
CA GLU A 484 -16.75 -19.84 -6.34
C GLU A 484 -15.40 -19.30 -6.84
N LEU A 485 -14.52 -20.20 -7.29
CA LEU A 485 -13.19 -19.88 -7.79
C LEU A 485 -12.96 -20.48 -9.20
N PRO A 486 -12.16 -19.82 -10.06
CA PRO A 486 -11.84 -20.35 -11.38
C PRO A 486 -11.03 -21.65 -11.30
N GLU A 487 -11.22 -22.52 -12.28
CA GLU A 487 -10.45 -23.77 -12.44
C GLU A 487 -8.95 -23.48 -12.63
N ILE A 488 -8.10 -24.28 -11.97
CA ILE A 488 -6.64 -24.22 -12.07
C ILE A 488 -6.19 -25.17 -13.19
N GLN A 489 -5.62 -24.61 -14.26
CA GLN A 489 -5.12 -25.35 -15.41
C GLN A 489 -3.59 -25.45 -15.34
N ARG A 490 -3.03 -26.63 -15.67
CA ARG A 490 -1.58 -26.92 -15.57
C ARG A 490 -1.03 -27.47 -16.88
N VAL A 491 0.11 -26.95 -17.36
CA VAL A 491 0.84 -27.36 -18.57
C VAL A 491 2.35 -27.27 -18.31
N SER A 492 3.16 -28.07 -19.01
CA SER A 492 4.62 -27.85 -19.12
C SER A 492 4.97 -27.42 -20.55
N LEU A 493 5.87 -26.45 -20.66
CA LEU A 493 6.45 -26.02 -21.94
C LEU A 493 7.50 -27.00 -22.45
N SER A 494 7.87 -26.87 -23.73
CA SER A 494 8.88 -27.70 -24.38
C SER A 494 10.28 -27.67 -23.73
N ASN A 495 10.63 -26.59 -23.01
CA ASN A 495 11.90 -26.48 -22.28
C ASN A 495 11.87 -27.02 -20.84
N GLY A 496 10.71 -27.50 -20.37
CA GLY A 496 10.49 -28.01 -19.00
C GLY A 496 9.81 -27.05 -18.04
N MET A 497 9.67 -25.76 -18.38
CA MET A 497 9.02 -24.77 -17.53
C MET A 497 7.54 -25.09 -17.29
N LYS A 498 7.13 -25.08 -16.01
CA LYS A 498 5.75 -25.36 -15.61
C LYS A 498 4.91 -24.08 -15.73
N VAL A 499 3.66 -24.21 -16.16
CA VAL A 499 2.70 -23.11 -16.32
C VAL A 499 1.41 -23.46 -15.60
N VAL A 500 0.92 -22.55 -14.77
CA VAL A 500 -0.32 -22.69 -14.01
C VAL A 500 -1.20 -21.46 -14.27
N LEU A 501 -2.44 -21.67 -14.73
CA LEU A 501 -3.36 -20.60 -15.12
C LEU A 501 -4.69 -20.69 -14.36
N ALA A 502 -5.19 -19.55 -13.87
CA ALA A 502 -6.57 -19.39 -13.43
C ALA A 502 -7.21 -18.16 -14.13
N SER A 503 -8.04 -18.42 -15.13
CA SER A 503 -8.59 -17.40 -16.03
C SER A 503 -9.66 -16.52 -15.38
N ARG A 504 -9.58 -15.19 -15.60
CA ARG A 504 -10.52 -14.16 -15.12
C ARG A 504 -10.74 -13.09 -16.20
N LEU A 505 -11.49 -13.46 -17.24
CA LEU A 505 -11.67 -12.73 -18.51
C LEU A 505 -12.33 -11.34 -18.42
N ASN A 506 -12.76 -10.91 -17.23
CA ASN A 506 -13.46 -9.63 -17.02
C ASN A 506 -12.59 -8.58 -16.29
N THR A 507 -11.27 -8.79 -16.21
CA THR A 507 -10.36 -7.90 -15.45
C THR A 507 -9.49 -6.97 -16.30
N SER A 508 -9.38 -7.21 -17.62
CA SER A 508 -8.49 -6.47 -18.56
C SER A 508 -7.02 -6.38 -18.13
N LEU A 509 -6.63 -7.21 -17.16
CA LEU A 509 -5.32 -7.30 -16.52
C LEU A 509 -4.92 -8.77 -16.42
N VAL A 510 -3.62 -9.01 -16.51
CA VAL A 510 -3.01 -10.31 -16.30
C VAL A 510 -1.90 -10.12 -15.27
N SER A 511 -2.03 -10.81 -14.14
CA SER A 511 -0.97 -10.95 -13.13
C SER A 511 -0.19 -12.24 -13.41
N LEU A 512 1.12 -12.15 -13.35
CA LEU A 512 2.06 -13.24 -13.58
C LEU A 512 3.07 -13.31 -12.44
N ARG A 513 3.50 -14.52 -12.07
CA ARG A 513 4.59 -14.75 -11.14
C ARG A 513 5.45 -15.89 -11.67
N MET A 514 6.69 -15.59 -12.03
CA MET A 514 7.69 -16.64 -12.18
C MET A 514 8.20 -17.01 -10.80
N GLN A 515 8.14 -18.29 -10.44
CA GLN A 515 8.55 -18.82 -9.14
C GLN A 515 9.63 -19.90 -9.31
N PHE A 516 10.62 -19.88 -8.42
CA PHE A 516 11.74 -20.82 -8.37
C PHE A 516 11.95 -21.32 -6.94
N ASP A 517 12.33 -22.58 -6.75
CA ASP A 517 12.62 -23.12 -5.40
C ASP A 517 13.94 -22.62 -4.77
N GLY A 518 14.61 -21.63 -5.39
CA GLY A 518 15.75 -20.91 -4.83
C GLY A 518 15.33 -19.79 -3.86
N GLY A 519 14.95 -20.13 -2.63
CA GLY A 519 14.68 -19.16 -1.56
C GLY A 519 15.93 -18.64 -0.85
N LEU A 520 15.76 -17.88 0.24
CA LEU A 520 16.86 -17.48 1.14
C LEU A 520 17.62 -18.70 1.69
N SER A 521 16.97 -19.86 1.77
CA SER A 521 17.56 -21.15 2.14
C SER A 521 18.66 -21.64 1.20
N SER A 522 18.65 -21.24 -0.08
CA SER A 522 19.64 -21.69 -1.08
C SER A 522 21.06 -21.10 -0.88
N HIS A 523 21.29 -20.31 0.16
CA HIS A 523 22.52 -19.56 0.39
C HIS A 523 23.78 -20.38 0.67
N GLN A 524 23.67 -21.66 1.06
CA GLN A 524 24.75 -22.39 1.75
C GLN A 524 26.08 -22.48 0.97
N GLN A 525 26.04 -22.59 -0.36
CA GLN A 525 27.25 -22.71 -1.19
C GLN A 525 27.82 -21.36 -1.66
N TYR A 526 27.10 -20.26 -1.47
CA TYR A 526 27.37 -18.97 -2.14
C TYR A 526 27.57 -17.81 -1.15
N GLY A 527 26.92 -17.87 0.02
CA GLY A 527 26.96 -16.83 1.04
C GLY A 527 25.57 -16.26 1.36
N SER A 528 25.37 -15.88 2.62
CA SER A 528 24.12 -15.26 3.08
C SER A 528 23.83 -13.97 2.30
N GLY A 529 22.61 -13.84 1.79
CA GLY A 529 22.15 -12.67 1.03
C GLY A 529 22.44 -12.68 -0.47
N VAL A 530 23.20 -13.67 -0.99
CA VAL A 530 23.38 -13.88 -2.44
C VAL A 530 22.05 -14.09 -3.19
N PRO A 531 21.07 -14.89 -2.71
CA PRO A 531 19.81 -15.11 -3.43
C PRO A 531 19.08 -13.80 -3.73
N ASP A 532 18.84 -13.00 -2.69
CA ASP A 532 18.13 -11.73 -2.77
C ASP A 532 18.90 -10.67 -3.57
N PHE A 533 20.23 -10.59 -3.42
CA PHE A 533 21.07 -9.71 -4.23
C PHE A 533 21.00 -10.06 -5.72
N THR A 534 20.92 -11.35 -6.06
CA THR A 534 20.80 -11.81 -7.45
C THR A 534 19.44 -11.40 -8.04
N LEU A 535 18.36 -11.52 -7.26
CA LEU A 535 17.01 -11.09 -7.64
C LEU A 535 16.88 -9.56 -7.76
N GLU A 536 17.60 -8.78 -6.94
CA GLU A 536 17.71 -7.32 -7.12
C GLU A 536 18.43 -6.97 -8.42
N MET A 537 19.56 -7.63 -8.70
CA MET A 537 20.39 -7.40 -9.89
C MET A 537 19.72 -7.71 -11.23
N LEU A 538 18.66 -8.54 -11.29
CA LEU A 538 17.90 -8.75 -12.53
C LEU A 538 17.30 -7.44 -13.07
N LYS A 539 16.93 -6.51 -12.18
CA LYS A 539 16.34 -5.20 -12.54
C LYS A 539 17.39 -4.14 -12.89
N GLU A 540 18.67 -4.43 -12.66
CA GLU A 540 19.78 -3.49 -12.89
C GLU A 540 20.27 -3.43 -14.35
N GLY A 541 19.83 -4.36 -15.18
CA GLY A 541 20.08 -4.35 -16.62
C GLY A 541 20.18 -5.74 -17.22
N THR A 542 19.69 -5.88 -18.44
CA THR A 542 19.91 -7.04 -19.29
C THR A 542 21.09 -6.77 -20.24
N VAL A 543 21.52 -7.78 -20.98
CA VAL A 543 22.49 -7.63 -22.08
C VAL A 543 21.99 -6.63 -23.15
N SER A 544 20.67 -6.42 -23.27
CA SER A 544 20.07 -5.54 -24.27
C SER A 544 19.65 -4.15 -23.72
N LEU A 545 19.34 -4.03 -22.43
CA LEU A 545 18.77 -2.82 -21.81
C LEU A 545 19.40 -2.48 -20.46
N PRO A 546 19.85 -1.24 -20.21
CA PRO A 546 20.18 -0.78 -18.85
C PRO A 546 18.91 -0.66 -17.99
N ALA A 547 19.04 -0.60 -16.66
CA ALA A 547 17.93 -0.42 -15.72
C ALA A 547 16.89 0.64 -16.14
N ALA A 548 17.35 1.84 -16.55
CA ALA A 548 16.47 2.91 -17.02
C ALA A 548 15.72 2.56 -18.33
N GLY A 549 16.30 1.69 -19.17
CA GLY A 549 15.64 1.13 -20.36
C GLY A 549 14.56 0.11 -20.01
N ILE A 550 14.81 -0.76 -19.02
CA ILE A 550 13.82 -1.69 -18.47
C ILE A 550 12.63 -0.90 -17.91
N GLN A 551 12.89 0.08 -17.04
CA GLN A 551 11.83 0.92 -16.47
C GLN A 551 11.06 1.69 -17.54
N LYS A 552 11.75 2.29 -18.53
CA LYS A 552 11.08 2.97 -19.65
C LYS A 552 10.19 2.03 -20.47
N LYS A 553 10.59 0.77 -20.68
CA LYS A 553 9.75 -0.21 -21.37
C LYS A 553 8.55 -0.61 -20.51
N LEU A 554 8.73 -0.84 -19.20
CA LEU A 554 7.62 -1.07 -18.23
C LEU A 554 6.58 0.07 -18.24
N ASP A 555 7.03 1.33 -18.08
CA ASP A 555 6.20 2.54 -18.17
C ASP A 555 5.40 2.54 -19.49
N SER A 556 6.09 2.32 -20.63
CA SER A 556 5.48 2.31 -21.97
C SER A 556 4.52 1.15 -22.25
N LEU A 557 4.52 0.12 -21.40
CA LEU A 557 3.61 -1.03 -21.48
C LEU A 557 2.51 -1.00 -20.40
N GLY A 558 2.57 -0.04 -19.47
CA GLY A 558 1.60 0.12 -18.38
C GLY A 558 1.75 -0.97 -17.32
N SER A 559 2.89 -1.66 -17.34
CA SER A 559 3.16 -2.90 -16.64
C SER A 559 4.13 -2.69 -15.49
N GLU A 560 3.96 -3.42 -14.39
CA GLU A 560 4.83 -3.35 -13.22
C GLU A 560 5.60 -4.68 -13.10
N LEU A 561 6.88 -4.62 -12.71
CA LEU A 561 7.72 -5.80 -12.44
C LEU A 561 8.43 -5.64 -11.10
N THR A 562 8.29 -6.63 -10.22
CA THR A 562 8.94 -6.69 -8.90
C THR A 562 9.61 -8.03 -8.69
N THR A 563 10.81 -8.01 -8.08
CA THR A 563 11.57 -9.18 -7.69
C THR A 563 11.62 -9.24 -6.16
N SER A 564 11.56 -10.45 -5.59
CA SER A 564 11.77 -10.67 -4.16
C SER A 564 12.10 -12.13 -3.87
N THR A 565 12.91 -12.38 -2.83
CA THR A 565 13.21 -13.74 -2.37
C THR A 565 12.53 -14.03 -1.03
N GLU A 566 11.65 -15.02 -1.02
CA GLU A 566 11.05 -15.57 0.20
C GLU A 566 11.93 -16.69 0.79
N ARG A 567 11.51 -17.30 1.90
CA ARG A 567 12.31 -18.30 2.64
C ARG A 567 12.70 -19.52 1.80
N ASP A 568 11.76 -20.05 1.01
CA ASP A 568 11.88 -21.30 0.26
C ASP A 568 11.82 -21.13 -1.26
N HIS A 569 11.53 -19.93 -1.75
CA HIS A 569 11.38 -19.66 -3.17
C HIS A 569 11.71 -18.20 -3.51
N SER A 570 12.18 -17.95 -4.73
CA SER A 570 12.29 -16.59 -5.30
C SER A 570 11.16 -16.34 -6.28
N VAL A 571 10.69 -15.08 -6.34
CA VAL A 571 9.61 -14.66 -7.24
C VAL A 571 10.00 -13.46 -8.10
N ILE A 572 9.46 -13.47 -9.32
CA ILE A 572 9.49 -12.36 -10.26
C ILE A 572 8.03 -12.12 -10.66
N ASP A 573 7.39 -11.19 -9.96
CA ASP A 573 6.01 -10.77 -10.20
C ASP A 573 5.96 -9.75 -11.34
N MET A 574 4.96 -9.88 -12.20
CA MET A 574 4.61 -8.90 -13.22
C MET A 574 3.09 -8.70 -13.27
N SER A 575 2.64 -7.44 -13.41
CA SER A 575 1.27 -7.15 -13.84
C SER A 575 1.27 -6.43 -15.18
N SER A 576 0.33 -6.75 -16.06
CA SER A 576 0.20 -6.14 -17.39
C SER A 576 -1.26 -6.02 -17.82
N LEU A 577 -1.57 -5.06 -18.71
CA LEU A 577 -2.86 -5.00 -19.41
C LEU A 577 -2.94 -6.11 -20.45
N SER A 578 -4.09 -6.77 -20.63
CA SER A 578 -4.23 -7.91 -21.56
C SER A 578 -3.75 -7.59 -22.99
N THR A 579 -3.94 -6.35 -23.43
CA THR A 579 -3.51 -5.85 -24.75
C THR A 579 -1.99 -5.75 -24.91
N ASN A 580 -1.25 -5.63 -23.80
CA ASN A 580 0.21 -5.47 -23.76
C ASN A 580 0.93 -6.71 -23.19
N LEU A 581 0.22 -7.84 -23.00
CA LEU A 581 0.79 -9.06 -22.45
C LEU A 581 2.00 -9.55 -23.24
N ALA A 582 1.91 -9.65 -24.58
CA ALA A 582 2.99 -10.15 -25.43
C ALA A 582 4.33 -9.38 -25.30
N PRO A 583 4.39 -8.04 -25.49
CA PRO A 583 5.63 -7.28 -25.28
C PRO A 583 6.07 -7.17 -23.81
N SER A 584 5.19 -7.48 -22.86
CA SER A 584 5.53 -7.56 -21.43
C SER A 584 6.17 -8.91 -21.10
N LEU A 585 5.66 -10.03 -21.64
CA LEU A 585 6.29 -11.35 -21.60
C LEU A 585 7.68 -11.34 -22.25
N GLU A 586 7.85 -10.59 -23.34
CA GLU A 586 9.16 -10.36 -23.97
C GLU A 586 10.16 -9.68 -23.03
N LEU A 587 9.73 -8.66 -22.29
CA LEU A 587 10.58 -7.99 -21.31
C LEU A 587 10.84 -8.85 -20.07
N LEU A 588 9.84 -9.59 -19.60
CA LEU A 588 9.99 -10.55 -18.51
C LEU A 588 11.01 -11.63 -18.88
N ALA A 589 10.95 -12.15 -20.11
CA ALA A 589 11.92 -13.10 -20.62
C ALA A 589 13.33 -12.50 -20.73
N ASP A 590 13.51 -11.27 -21.24
CA ASP A 590 14.84 -10.64 -21.30
C ASP A 590 15.44 -10.38 -19.91
N VAL A 591 14.62 -9.94 -18.95
CA VAL A 591 15.00 -9.72 -17.54
C VAL A 591 15.39 -11.02 -16.83
N ILE A 592 14.70 -12.13 -17.15
CA ILE A 592 14.99 -13.45 -16.58
C ILE A 592 16.23 -14.07 -17.22
N ILE A 593 16.28 -14.14 -18.55
CA ILE A 593 17.19 -15.00 -19.31
C ILE A 593 18.54 -14.31 -19.58
N ASN A 594 18.53 -12.98 -19.75
CA ASN A 594 19.70 -12.19 -20.19
C ASN A 594 20.21 -11.16 -19.14
N PRO A 595 20.25 -11.41 -17.82
CA PRO A 595 20.75 -10.43 -16.84
C PRO A 595 22.24 -10.11 -17.06
N ALA A 596 22.58 -8.82 -17.07
CA ALA A 596 23.94 -8.36 -17.38
C ALA A 596 24.94 -8.58 -16.23
N PHE A 597 24.47 -8.57 -14.98
CA PHE A 597 25.30 -8.59 -13.77
C PHE A 597 26.48 -7.60 -13.80
N ASN A 598 26.22 -6.35 -14.22
CA ASN A 598 27.25 -5.31 -14.39
C ASN A 598 27.96 -4.97 -13.07
N GLU A 599 29.29 -5.08 -13.04
CA GLU A 599 30.13 -4.79 -11.86
C GLU A 599 29.92 -3.37 -11.29
N SER A 600 29.67 -2.36 -12.12
CA SER A 600 29.34 -1.01 -11.63
C SER A 600 28.07 -0.98 -10.78
N ASN A 601 27.07 -1.81 -11.12
CA ASN A 601 25.80 -1.88 -10.43
C ASN A 601 25.91 -2.78 -9.20
N ILE A 602 26.68 -3.87 -9.27
CA ILE A 602 27.03 -4.71 -8.10
C ILE A 602 27.72 -3.85 -7.03
N ASN A 603 28.74 -3.07 -7.40
CA ASN A 603 29.44 -2.22 -6.43
C ASN A 603 28.55 -1.10 -5.87
N ARG A 604 27.67 -0.51 -6.68
CA ARG A 604 26.67 0.48 -6.20
C ARG A 604 25.66 -0.14 -5.22
N LEU A 605 25.13 -1.32 -5.53
CA LEU A 605 24.20 -2.04 -4.65
C LEU A 605 24.89 -2.57 -3.39
N LYS A 606 26.16 -2.99 -3.45
CA LYS A 606 26.96 -3.35 -2.26
C LYS A 606 27.01 -2.20 -1.26
N GLU A 607 27.32 -0.97 -1.71
CA GLU A 607 27.37 0.16 -0.78
C GLU A 607 25.97 0.59 -0.28
N GLN A 608 24.93 0.52 -1.10
CA GLN A 608 23.56 0.75 -0.63
C GLN A 608 23.12 -0.31 0.41
N ARG A 609 23.42 -1.59 0.16
CA ARG A 609 23.11 -2.70 1.05
C ARG A 609 23.95 -2.69 2.33
N ARG A 610 25.18 -2.16 2.30
CA ARG A 610 26.00 -1.90 3.50
C ARG A 610 25.33 -0.89 4.43
N GLN A 611 24.72 0.17 3.88
CA GLN A 611 23.93 1.13 4.66
C GLN A 611 22.62 0.50 5.18
N ASN A 612 21.92 -0.29 4.35
CA ASN A 612 20.71 -1.00 4.77
C ASN A 612 20.98 -1.97 5.93
N ILE A 613 22.02 -2.80 5.86
CA ILE A 613 22.45 -3.69 6.94
C ILE A 613 22.78 -2.89 8.21
N SER A 614 23.51 -1.78 8.08
CA SER A 614 23.82 -0.89 9.21
C SER A 614 22.56 -0.31 9.86
N GLN A 615 21.57 0.09 9.06
CA GLN A 615 20.28 0.57 9.54
C GLN A 615 19.44 -0.54 10.19
N GLU A 616 19.45 -1.76 9.65
CA GLU A 616 18.80 -2.92 10.28
C GLU A 616 19.37 -3.21 11.67
N ILE A 617 20.70 -3.17 11.79
CA ILE A 617 21.41 -3.41 13.06
C ILE A 617 21.12 -2.30 14.08
N ALA A 618 20.90 -1.07 13.63
CA ALA A 618 20.47 0.04 14.49
C ALA A 618 18.98 0.01 14.87
N THR A 619 18.15 -0.84 14.22
CA THR A 619 16.69 -0.82 14.33
C THR A 619 16.17 -2.07 15.07
N PRO A 620 15.58 -1.95 16.29
CA PRO A 620 15.21 -3.10 17.12
C PRO A 620 14.34 -4.18 16.46
N HIS A 621 13.39 -3.82 15.61
CA HIS A 621 12.58 -4.82 14.87
C HIS A 621 13.43 -5.64 13.89
N SER A 622 14.33 -4.96 13.18
CA SER A 622 15.23 -5.58 12.20
C SER A 622 16.33 -6.39 12.88
N MET A 623 16.87 -5.96 14.04
CA MET A 623 17.79 -6.78 14.84
C MET A 623 17.21 -8.16 15.16
N ILE A 624 15.94 -8.22 15.63
CA ILE A 624 15.27 -9.51 15.87
C ILE A 624 15.14 -10.29 14.55
N SER A 625 14.75 -9.63 13.46
CA SER A 625 14.63 -10.27 12.15
C SER A 625 15.95 -10.81 11.61
N ARG A 626 17.10 -10.21 11.97
CA ARG A 626 18.45 -10.69 11.64
C ARG A 626 18.90 -11.86 12.52
N GLU A 627 18.76 -11.75 13.84
CA GLU A 627 19.36 -12.71 14.80
C GLU A 627 18.44 -13.89 15.15
N LEU A 628 17.10 -13.70 15.16
CA LEU A 628 16.15 -14.76 15.53
C LEU A 628 16.27 -16.04 14.66
N PRO A 629 16.47 -15.97 13.33
CA PRO A 629 16.67 -17.16 12.52
C PRO A 629 17.91 -17.96 12.99
N LYS A 630 19.04 -17.28 13.21
CA LYS A 630 20.26 -17.91 13.73
C LYS A 630 20.09 -18.49 15.13
N ILE A 631 19.35 -17.79 16.01
CA ILE A 631 18.98 -18.28 17.36
C ILE A 631 18.15 -19.57 17.30
N LEU A 632 17.14 -19.63 16.41
CA LEU A 632 16.24 -20.77 16.30
C LEU A 632 16.87 -21.97 15.59
N TYR A 633 17.63 -21.73 14.50
CA TYR A 633 18.10 -22.79 13.60
C TYR A 633 19.58 -23.20 13.78
N LYS A 634 20.41 -22.35 14.40
CA LYS A 634 21.89 -22.42 14.41
C LYS A 634 22.50 -22.13 13.02
N SER A 635 23.76 -21.72 12.98
CA SER A 635 24.42 -21.14 11.81
C SER A 635 24.41 -22.00 10.54
N GLU A 636 24.60 -23.32 10.65
CA GLU A 636 24.80 -24.19 9.48
C GLU A 636 23.48 -24.54 8.74
N HIS A 637 22.32 -24.33 9.37
CA HIS A 637 21.02 -24.72 8.82
C HIS A 637 20.54 -23.70 7.75
N PRO A 638 19.91 -24.11 6.63
CA PRO A 638 19.52 -23.20 5.54
C PRO A 638 18.67 -21.99 5.95
N TYR A 639 17.81 -22.16 6.95
CA TYR A 639 16.97 -21.07 7.49
C TYR A 639 17.68 -20.19 8.54
N SER A 640 19.01 -20.28 8.73
CA SER A 640 19.76 -19.47 9.70
C SER A 640 20.00 -18.02 9.28
N THR A 641 19.80 -17.72 7.99
CA THR A 641 20.06 -16.41 7.40
C THR A 641 19.16 -15.31 7.96
N PRO A 642 19.63 -14.04 7.99
CA PRO A 642 18.79 -12.90 8.33
C PRO A 642 17.47 -12.89 7.55
N GLY A 643 16.35 -12.81 8.26
CA GLY A 643 15.01 -12.78 7.67
C GLY A 643 14.69 -11.51 6.86
N THR A 644 15.62 -10.54 6.86
CA THR A 644 15.64 -9.36 5.99
C THR A 644 16.21 -9.64 4.61
N GLY A 645 16.78 -10.82 4.35
CA GLY A 645 17.36 -11.22 3.06
C GLY A 645 18.70 -10.56 2.70
N THR A 646 19.09 -9.46 3.37
CA THR A 646 20.26 -8.65 2.99
C THR A 646 21.62 -9.32 3.23
N GLY A 647 21.69 -10.36 4.05
CA GLY A 647 22.94 -11.04 4.40
C GLY A 647 23.73 -10.33 5.50
N ASN A 648 25.04 -10.55 5.55
CA ASN A 648 25.96 -9.90 6.48
C ASN A 648 27.11 -9.21 5.72
N LEU A 649 27.87 -8.33 6.38
CA LEU A 649 28.93 -7.56 5.72
C LEU A 649 30.04 -8.45 5.15
N THR A 650 30.38 -9.56 5.82
CA THR A 650 31.42 -10.48 5.35
C THR A 650 31.01 -11.16 4.04
N THR A 651 29.75 -11.61 3.92
CA THR A 651 29.25 -12.21 2.67
C THR A 651 28.96 -11.16 1.61
N LEU A 652 28.51 -9.96 2.00
CA LEU A 652 28.34 -8.83 1.08
C LEU A 652 29.65 -8.43 0.42
N ASP A 653 30.75 -8.40 1.16
CA ASP A 653 32.07 -8.06 0.63
C ASP A 653 32.57 -9.12 -0.37
N THR A 654 32.19 -10.39 -0.23
CA THR A 654 32.47 -11.45 -1.22
C THR A 654 31.60 -11.44 -2.48
N ILE A 655 30.45 -10.75 -2.51
CA ILE A 655 29.58 -10.74 -3.71
C ILE A 655 30.31 -10.11 -4.91
N ASP A 656 30.42 -10.87 -6.00
CA ASP A 656 30.92 -10.45 -7.31
C ASP A 656 30.05 -11.04 -8.44
N GLN A 657 30.34 -10.70 -9.70
CA GLN A 657 29.60 -11.25 -10.84
C GLN A 657 29.65 -12.80 -10.92
N SER A 658 30.71 -13.45 -10.43
CA SER A 658 30.85 -14.90 -10.52
C SER A 658 29.89 -15.63 -9.58
N ILE A 659 29.82 -15.20 -8.31
CA ILE A 659 28.94 -15.81 -7.31
C ILE A 659 27.47 -15.63 -7.68
N LEU A 660 27.08 -14.43 -8.16
CA LEU A 660 25.73 -14.16 -8.64
C LEU A 660 25.36 -15.03 -9.85
N LYS A 661 26.30 -15.24 -10.79
CA LYS A 661 26.09 -16.10 -11.96
C LYS A 661 25.97 -17.59 -11.59
N SER A 662 26.78 -18.09 -10.67
CA SER A 662 26.66 -19.47 -10.19
C SER A 662 25.31 -19.72 -9.52
N TRP A 663 24.89 -18.83 -8.60
CA TRP A 663 23.58 -18.96 -7.97
C TRP A 663 22.44 -18.88 -8.99
N TYR A 664 22.51 -17.94 -9.93
CA TYR A 664 21.56 -17.84 -11.03
C TYR A 664 21.48 -19.13 -11.87
N GLN A 665 22.62 -19.73 -12.23
CA GLN A 665 22.69 -20.95 -13.05
C GLN A 665 22.17 -22.20 -12.32
N ASP A 666 22.30 -22.27 -11.00
CA ASP A 666 21.83 -23.40 -10.20
C ASP A 666 20.34 -23.29 -9.84
N TRP A 667 19.80 -22.08 -9.67
CA TRP A 667 18.45 -21.86 -9.13
C TRP A 667 17.44 -21.21 -10.08
N LEU A 668 17.87 -20.34 -11.00
CA LEU A 668 17.01 -19.67 -11.99
C LEU A 668 17.12 -20.40 -13.33
N ARG A 669 16.40 -21.51 -13.43
CA ARG A 669 16.42 -22.47 -14.54
C ARG A 669 15.00 -22.81 -15.01
N PRO A 670 14.77 -23.25 -16.27
CA PRO A 670 13.43 -23.61 -16.73
C PRO A 670 12.83 -24.81 -16.00
N ASP A 671 13.61 -25.86 -15.72
CA ASP A 671 13.18 -27.03 -14.97
C ASP A 671 12.85 -26.74 -13.49
N ASN A 672 13.41 -25.66 -12.94
CA ASN A 672 13.05 -25.11 -11.63
C ASN A 672 11.91 -24.06 -11.68
N ALA A 673 11.49 -23.64 -12.87
CA ALA A 673 10.54 -22.53 -13.04
C ALA A 673 9.08 -23.00 -13.03
N THR A 674 8.25 -22.28 -12.27
CA THR A 674 6.78 -22.34 -12.39
C THR A 674 6.22 -20.94 -12.61
N LEU A 675 5.62 -20.71 -13.76
CA LEU A 675 4.90 -19.48 -14.08
C LEU A 675 3.43 -19.60 -13.68
N VAL A 676 3.03 -18.90 -12.62
CA VAL A 676 1.63 -18.77 -12.20
C VAL A 676 1.02 -17.55 -12.87
N VAL A 677 -0.18 -17.69 -13.45
CA VAL A 677 -0.88 -16.63 -14.19
C VAL A 677 -2.33 -16.54 -13.74
N VAL A 678 -2.80 -15.33 -13.44
CA VAL A 678 -4.19 -15.05 -13.06
C VAL A 678 -4.67 -13.77 -13.73
N GLY A 679 -5.77 -13.84 -14.48
CA GLY A 679 -6.33 -12.68 -15.16
C GLY A 679 -6.96 -12.99 -16.51
N ASP A 680 -7.12 -11.95 -17.33
CA ASP A 680 -7.77 -12.00 -18.64
C ASP A 680 -6.85 -12.57 -19.74
N ILE A 681 -6.63 -13.89 -19.67
CA ILE A 681 -5.95 -14.70 -20.68
C ILE A 681 -6.45 -16.15 -20.62
N THR A 682 -6.30 -16.89 -21.73
CA THR A 682 -6.67 -18.32 -21.85
C THR A 682 -5.45 -19.14 -22.27
N MET A 683 -5.38 -20.43 -21.91
CA MET A 683 -4.17 -21.26 -22.08
C MET A 683 -3.74 -21.38 -23.55
N ASP A 684 -4.70 -21.50 -24.48
CA ASP A 684 -4.49 -21.55 -25.93
C ASP A 684 -3.79 -20.29 -26.48
N LYS A 685 -4.01 -19.13 -25.85
CA LYS A 685 -3.36 -17.86 -26.20
C LYS A 685 -2.06 -17.63 -25.45
N LEU A 686 -1.94 -18.17 -24.24
CA LEU A 686 -0.78 -18.01 -23.37
C LEU A 686 0.42 -18.83 -23.88
N ILE A 687 0.22 -20.14 -24.11
CA ILE A 687 1.32 -21.06 -24.45
C ILE A 687 2.12 -20.63 -25.69
N PRO A 688 1.51 -20.21 -26.83
CA PRO A 688 2.28 -19.74 -27.99
C PRO A 688 3.14 -18.50 -27.73
N GLN A 689 2.76 -17.65 -26.76
CA GLN A 689 3.57 -16.50 -26.36
C GLN A 689 4.73 -16.94 -25.46
N LEU A 690 4.50 -17.87 -24.54
CA LEU A 690 5.56 -18.40 -23.68
C LEU A 690 6.58 -19.22 -24.46
N GLU A 691 6.14 -20.12 -25.34
CA GLU A 691 7.01 -20.87 -26.25
C GLU A 691 7.84 -19.93 -27.15
N LYS A 692 7.29 -18.79 -27.61
CA LYS A 692 8.04 -17.79 -28.38
C LYS A 692 9.20 -17.15 -27.59
N TYR A 693 9.01 -16.88 -26.29
CA TYR A 693 9.93 -16.04 -25.51
C TYR A 693 10.83 -16.81 -24.53
N PHE A 694 10.44 -18.00 -24.08
CA PHE A 694 11.18 -18.79 -23.09
C PHE A 694 11.87 -20.04 -23.65
N THR A 695 11.59 -20.50 -24.88
CA THR A 695 12.28 -21.69 -25.46
C THR A 695 13.78 -21.51 -25.64
N GLN A 696 14.25 -20.28 -25.84
CA GLN A 696 15.67 -19.90 -25.84
C GLN A 696 16.37 -20.08 -24.48
N TRP A 697 15.62 -20.36 -23.41
CA TRP A 697 16.14 -20.70 -22.10
C TRP A 697 16.24 -22.23 -22.01
N GLU A 698 17.44 -22.73 -22.29
CA GLU A 698 17.75 -24.15 -22.27
C GLU A 698 17.84 -24.67 -20.82
N THR A 699 17.31 -25.87 -20.57
CA THR A 699 17.47 -26.56 -19.28
C THR A 699 18.88 -27.19 -19.22
N PRO A 700 19.73 -26.85 -18.22
CA PRO A 700 21.07 -27.43 -18.11
C PRO A 700 21.07 -28.93 -17.82
N GLU A 701 22.05 -29.66 -18.32
CA GLU A 701 22.21 -31.11 -18.06
C GLU A 701 22.53 -31.46 -16.59
N THR A 702 22.93 -30.48 -15.77
CA THR A 702 23.16 -30.68 -14.33
C THR A 702 21.83 -30.91 -13.61
N PRO A 703 21.73 -31.85 -12.65
CA PRO A 703 20.50 -32.06 -11.89
C PRO A 703 20.19 -30.86 -10.99
N LEU A 704 18.90 -30.63 -10.72
CA LEU A 704 18.45 -29.59 -9.79
C LEU A 704 19.10 -29.73 -8.40
N THR A 705 19.59 -28.61 -7.87
CA THR A 705 20.17 -28.55 -6.53
C THR A 705 19.09 -28.78 -5.47
N THR A 706 19.36 -29.67 -4.51
CA THR A 706 18.47 -29.95 -3.38
C THR A 706 19.00 -29.31 -2.11
N ILE A 707 18.09 -28.85 -1.25
CA ILE A 707 18.43 -28.30 0.07
C ILE A 707 18.07 -29.35 1.12
N ASP A 708 19.05 -29.76 1.93
CA ASP A 708 18.77 -30.53 3.15
C ASP A 708 18.37 -29.58 4.29
N PHE A 709 17.27 -29.91 4.98
CA PHE A 709 16.75 -29.12 6.10
C PHE A 709 16.80 -29.95 7.39
N PRO A 710 18.00 -30.13 7.98
CA PRO A 710 18.19 -31.06 9.09
C PRO A 710 17.42 -30.61 10.34
N LEU A 711 16.61 -31.51 10.89
CA LEU A 711 15.69 -31.21 11.99
C LEU A 711 16.42 -30.61 13.21
N VAL A 712 16.02 -29.41 13.57
CA VAL A 712 16.54 -28.68 14.73
C VAL A 712 15.72 -29.05 15.95
N MET A 713 16.34 -29.83 16.85
CA MET A 713 15.77 -30.15 18.15
C MET A 713 15.50 -28.88 18.97
N ALA A 714 14.32 -28.82 19.60
CA ALA A 714 13.95 -27.79 20.57
C ALA A 714 14.97 -27.70 21.73
N PRO A 715 15.17 -26.51 22.33
CA PRO A 715 16.04 -26.37 23.49
C PRO A 715 15.45 -27.12 24.69
N LYS A 716 16.32 -27.68 25.57
CA LYS A 716 15.90 -28.52 26.70
C LYS A 716 15.14 -27.77 27.81
N SER A 717 15.22 -26.46 27.79
CA SER A 717 14.65 -25.46 28.70
C SER A 717 14.45 -24.18 27.89
N PRO A 718 13.67 -23.19 28.37
CA PRO A 718 13.57 -21.92 27.67
C PRO A 718 14.92 -21.20 27.67
N ARG A 719 15.14 -20.35 26.68
CA ARG A 719 16.37 -19.57 26.50
C ARG A 719 16.05 -18.10 26.38
N VAL A 720 16.86 -17.24 26.96
CA VAL A 720 16.64 -15.80 26.99
C VAL A 720 17.83 -15.09 26.37
N TYR A 721 17.56 -14.31 25.32
CA TYR A 721 18.55 -13.62 24.50
C TYR A 721 18.36 -12.12 24.62
N LEU A 722 19.38 -11.43 25.12
CA LEU A 722 19.39 -9.99 25.36
C LEU A 722 20.27 -9.29 24.32
N LEU A 723 19.69 -8.34 23.59
CA LEU A 723 20.39 -7.52 22.61
C LEU A 723 20.35 -6.06 23.06
N ASN A 724 21.52 -5.41 23.12
CA ASN A 724 21.63 -4.08 23.70
C ASN A 724 21.30 -2.98 22.69
N GLN A 725 20.21 -2.25 22.94
CA GLN A 725 19.93 -0.96 22.33
C GLN A 725 20.07 0.14 23.40
N PRO A 726 21.21 0.85 23.46
CA PRO A 726 21.43 1.93 24.42
C PRO A 726 20.32 2.98 24.37
N GLU A 727 19.93 3.50 25.53
CA GLU A 727 18.96 4.60 25.67
C GLU A 727 17.55 4.31 25.11
N ALA A 728 17.25 3.05 24.77
CA ALA A 728 15.94 2.63 24.29
C ALA A 728 14.81 3.00 25.27
N GLN A 729 13.80 3.70 24.74
CA GLN A 729 12.58 4.09 25.46
C GLN A 729 11.51 2.99 25.44
N GLN A 730 11.63 2.05 24.50
CA GLN A 730 10.83 0.84 24.40
C GLN A 730 11.75 -0.38 24.22
N SER A 731 11.38 -1.50 24.83
CA SER A 731 11.96 -2.81 24.51
C SER A 731 11.08 -3.56 23.53
N THR A 732 11.72 -4.21 22.57
CA THR A 732 11.04 -5.08 21.59
C THR A 732 11.22 -6.52 22.04
N ILE A 733 10.12 -7.26 22.13
CA ILE A 733 10.06 -8.64 22.59
C ILE A 733 9.55 -9.52 21.46
N ALA A 734 10.31 -10.56 21.14
CA ALA A 734 9.84 -11.71 20.37
C ALA A 734 9.96 -12.98 21.22
N VAL A 735 8.91 -13.79 21.26
CA VAL A 735 8.91 -15.10 21.91
C VAL A 735 8.61 -16.14 20.86
N ALA A 736 9.52 -17.08 20.65
CA ALA A 736 9.51 -17.91 19.45
C ALA A 736 9.88 -19.37 19.71
N GLN A 737 9.37 -20.25 18.85
CA GLN A 737 9.83 -21.63 18.71
C GLN A 737 9.64 -22.11 17.26
N LEU A 738 10.13 -23.32 16.96
CA LEU A 738 9.98 -23.94 15.65
C LEU A 738 8.77 -24.89 15.62
N LEU A 739 7.81 -24.59 14.75
CA LEU A 739 6.71 -25.50 14.40
C LEU A 739 7.16 -26.47 13.29
N PRO A 740 6.42 -27.58 13.06
CA PRO A 740 6.53 -28.34 11.81
C PRO A 740 6.29 -27.47 10.56
N GLY A 741 6.91 -27.86 9.45
CA GLY A 741 6.71 -27.23 8.13
C GLY A 741 5.26 -27.31 7.63
N THR A 742 4.96 -26.53 6.60
CA THR A 742 3.66 -26.46 5.94
C THR A 742 3.58 -27.56 4.87
N SER A 743 2.60 -28.47 4.97
CA SER A 743 2.39 -29.54 3.99
C SER A 743 0.94 -30.00 3.96
N ALA A 744 0.49 -30.54 2.82
CA ALA A 744 -0.84 -31.17 2.71
C ALA A 744 -1.07 -32.27 3.78
N SER A 745 -0.02 -33.00 4.15
CA SER A 745 -0.06 -34.07 5.14
C SER A 745 -0.28 -33.63 6.59
N ASN A 746 -0.26 -32.32 6.90
CA ASN A 746 -0.56 -31.80 8.24
C ASN A 746 -1.62 -30.68 8.25
N LEU A 747 -2.36 -30.52 7.15
CA LEU A 747 -3.19 -29.36 6.86
C LEU A 747 -4.34 -29.14 7.88
N ASP A 748 -5.12 -30.16 8.24
CA ASP A 748 -6.24 -30.01 9.19
C ASP A 748 -5.79 -29.56 10.59
N GLU A 749 -4.60 -30.04 10.99
CA GLU A 749 -3.94 -29.64 12.23
C GLU A 749 -3.38 -28.21 12.13
N GLU A 750 -2.84 -27.82 10.97
CA GLU A 750 -2.47 -26.44 10.69
C GLU A 750 -3.67 -25.49 10.71
N LEU A 751 -4.84 -25.90 10.21
CA LEU A 751 -6.04 -25.06 10.23
C LEU A 751 -6.62 -24.96 11.65
N SER A 752 -6.63 -26.05 12.41
CA SER A 752 -6.95 -26.05 13.84
C SER A 752 -5.97 -25.16 14.64
N PHE A 753 -4.67 -25.23 14.32
CA PHE A 753 -3.64 -24.37 14.91
C PHE A 753 -3.79 -22.89 14.53
N ASN A 754 -4.25 -22.60 13.31
CA ASN A 754 -4.54 -21.23 12.89
C ASN A 754 -5.70 -20.61 13.69
N VAL A 755 -6.71 -21.41 14.06
CA VAL A 755 -7.81 -20.98 14.97
C VAL A 755 -7.31 -20.84 16.41
N PHE A 756 -6.44 -21.75 16.88
CA PHE A 756 -5.73 -21.59 18.16
C PHE A 756 -4.93 -20.28 18.21
N ASN A 757 -4.16 -20.00 17.17
CA ASN A 757 -3.34 -18.78 17.07
C ASN A 757 -4.22 -17.52 17.10
N ASP A 758 -5.32 -17.46 16.35
CA ASP A 758 -6.24 -16.31 16.31
C ASP A 758 -6.79 -15.95 17.70
N LEU A 759 -7.07 -16.96 18.52
CA LEU A 759 -7.46 -16.81 19.92
C LEU A 759 -6.31 -16.27 20.77
N LEU A 760 -5.10 -16.82 20.63
CA LEU A 760 -3.95 -16.48 21.46
C LEU A 760 -3.36 -15.10 21.13
N GLY A 761 -3.04 -14.83 19.87
CA GLY A 761 -2.43 -13.57 19.41
C GLY A 761 -2.66 -13.17 17.93
N GLY A 762 -3.32 -14.00 17.12
CA GLY A 762 -3.38 -13.88 15.66
C GLY A 762 -4.39 -12.88 15.10
N LYS A 763 -5.36 -12.44 15.92
CA LYS A 763 -6.36 -11.42 15.56
C LYS A 763 -6.26 -10.22 16.49
N PHE A 764 -6.86 -9.09 16.10
CA PHE A 764 -6.89 -7.90 16.94
C PHE A 764 -7.51 -8.15 18.33
N THR A 765 -8.61 -8.92 18.42
CA THR A 765 -9.27 -9.25 19.69
C THR A 765 -8.68 -10.48 20.41
N SER A 766 -7.42 -10.82 20.16
CA SER A 766 -6.75 -11.99 20.73
C SER A 766 -6.28 -11.77 22.17
N ARG A 767 -6.11 -12.84 22.95
CA ARG A 767 -5.85 -12.76 24.40
C ARG A 767 -4.58 -12.00 24.75
N ILE A 768 -3.46 -12.26 24.07
CA ILE A 768 -2.18 -11.56 24.30
C ILE A 768 -2.31 -10.07 23.91
N ASN A 769 -3.02 -9.74 22.83
CA ASN A 769 -3.23 -8.34 22.47
C ASN A 769 -4.12 -7.63 23.49
N MET A 770 -5.27 -8.19 23.86
CA MET A 770 -6.17 -7.57 24.85
C MET A 770 -5.46 -7.39 26.21
N ASN A 771 -4.70 -8.38 26.69
CA ASN A 771 -3.88 -8.25 27.89
C ASN A 771 -2.87 -7.09 27.73
N LEU A 772 -1.91 -7.16 26.79
CA LEU A 772 -0.82 -6.18 26.73
C LEU A 772 -1.22 -4.77 26.25
N ARG A 773 -2.27 -4.64 25.44
CA ARG A 773 -2.71 -3.38 24.82
C ARG A 773 -3.87 -2.72 25.58
N GLU A 774 -4.93 -3.46 25.90
CA GLU A 774 -6.16 -2.86 26.44
C GLU A 774 -6.18 -2.91 27.98
N ASP A 775 -5.91 -4.09 28.58
CA ASP A 775 -5.88 -4.28 30.03
C ASP A 775 -4.65 -3.60 30.68
N LYS A 776 -3.46 -3.80 30.10
CA LYS A 776 -2.19 -3.32 30.66
C LYS A 776 -1.72 -1.98 30.08
N ARG A 777 -2.06 -1.70 28.82
CA ARG A 777 -1.64 -0.50 28.06
C ARG A 777 -0.12 -0.33 27.95
N TRP A 778 0.61 -1.44 27.93
CA TRP A 778 2.06 -1.47 27.77
C TRP A 778 2.48 -1.50 26.29
N SER A 779 1.63 -2.03 25.41
CA SER A 779 1.88 -2.13 23.96
C SER A 779 0.85 -1.37 23.14
N TYR A 780 1.27 -0.84 21.98
CA TYR A 780 0.34 -0.38 20.94
C TYR A 780 -0.34 -1.57 20.21
N GLY A 781 0.27 -2.75 20.24
CA GLY A 781 -0.28 -3.98 19.68
C GLY A 781 0.69 -5.14 19.84
N ALA A 782 0.22 -6.22 20.45
CA ALA A 782 0.90 -7.51 20.48
C ALA A 782 0.21 -8.47 19.50
N ARG A 783 0.98 -9.33 18.83
CA ARG A 783 0.44 -10.26 17.83
C ARG A 783 1.21 -11.58 17.82
N SER A 784 0.57 -12.66 17.37
CA SER A 784 1.26 -13.93 17.09
C SER A 784 0.94 -14.50 15.71
N TYR A 785 1.97 -15.06 15.08
CA TYR A 785 1.89 -15.58 13.73
C TYR A 785 2.99 -16.61 13.48
N SER A 786 2.80 -17.41 12.43
CA SER A 786 3.86 -18.18 11.79
C SER A 786 3.85 -17.86 10.30
N GLN A 787 5.03 -17.86 9.69
CA GLN A 787 5.18 -17.88 8.24
C GLN A 787 5.25 -19.34 7.79
N ASP A 788 4.76 -19.63 6.59
CA ASP A 788 4.89 -20.97 6.02
C ASP A 788 6.34 -21.25 5.60
N ALA A 789 6.74 -22.53 5.64
CA ALA A 789 8.04 -23.00 5.16
C ALA A 789 8.00 -24.49 4.83
N LYS A 790 8.88 -24.96 3.95
CA LYS A 790 8.96 -26.38 3.54
C LYS A 790 9.43 -27.29 4.69
N SER A 791 10.36 -26.82 5.53
CA SER A 791 10.77 -27.50 6.77
C SER A 791 10.32 -26.70 8.01
N GLN A 792 10.86 -27.01 9.20
CA GLN A 792 10.52 -26.36 10.46
C GLN A 792 10.48 -24.83 10.34
N ARG A 793 9.43 -24.20 10.85
CA ARG A 793 9.10 -22.79 10.61
C ARG A 793 8.94 -21.99 11.90
N PRO A 794 9.27 -20.69 11.94
CA PRO A 794 9.18 -19.93 13.17
C PRO A 794 7.71 -19.61 13.48
N TYR A 795 7.31 -19.87 14.71
CA TYR A 795 6.19 -19.18 15.35
C TYR A 795 6.75 -18.05 16.19
N LEU A 796 6.11 -16.88 16.13
CA LEU A 796 6.47 -15.70 16.91
C LEU A 796 5.24 -15.15 17.63
N ILE A 797 5.37 -14.84 18.91
CA ILE A 797 4.65 -13.74 19.56
C ILE A 797 5.56 -12.52 19.48
N TYR A 798 5.04 -11.38 19.05
CA TYR A 798 5.80 -10.14 18.85
C TYR A 798 5.07 -8.94 19.46
N THR A 799 5.80 -8.09 20.18
CA THR A 799 5.30 -6.84 20.77
C THR A 799 6.44 -5.84 21.04
N SER A 800 6.11 -4.56 21.18
CA SER A 800 7.01 -3.54 21.75
C SER A 800 6.33 -2.91 22.97
N VAL A 801 7.07 -2.76 24.07
CA VAL A 801 6.58 -2.21 25.35
C VAL A 801 7.52 -1.13 25.88
N GLN A 802 7.09 -0.29 26.84
CA GLN A 802 8.02 0.64 27.51
C GLN A 802 9.15 -0.15 28.20
N THR A 803 10.38 0.39 28.19
CA THR A 803 11.57 -0.36 28.67
C THR A 803 11.45 -0.79 30.14
N ASP A 804 10.74 -0.04 30.99
CA ASP A 804 10.48 -0.35 32.40
C ASP A 804 9.23 -1.25 32.62
N LYS A 805 8.72 -1.88 31.55
CA LYS A 805 7.67 -2.91 31.55
C LYS A 805 8.15 -4.21 30.92
N THR A 806 9.43 -4.34 30.59
CA THR A 806 9.99 -5.49 29.89
C THR A 806 9.81 -6.79 30.68
N GLY A 807 10.33 -6.86 31.90
CA GLY A 807 10.12 -7.99 32.81
C GLY A 807 8.63 -8.31 33.03
N PRO A 808 7.81 -7.36 33.49
CA PRO A 808 6.37 -7.57 33.68
C PRO A 808 5.63 -8.06 32.42
N ALA A 809 5.98 -7.58 31.23
CA ALA A 809 5.37 -8.03 29.97
C ALA A 809 5.78 -9.46 29.60
N LEU A 810 7.05 -9.84 29.79
CA LEU A 810 7.51 -11.22 29.58
C LEU A 810 6.76 -12.20 30.49
N ALA A 811 6.57 -11.83 31.77
CA ALA A 811 5.82 -12.63 32.73
C ALA A 811 4.33 -12.80 32.35
N GLU A 812 3.67 -11.74 31.87
CA GLU A 812 2.29 -11.81 31.36
C GLU A 812 2.18 -12.64 30.07
N VAL A 813 3.18 -12.60 29.18
CA VAL A 813 3.22 -13.46 27.98
C VAL A 813 3.39 -14.93 28.35
N LYS A 814 4.31 -15.29 29.28
CA LYS A 814 4.46 -16.67 29.79
C LYS A 814 3.15 -17.15 30.43
N LYS A 815 2.49 -16.27 31.18
CA LYS A 815 1.22 -16.55 31.86
C LYS A 815 0.06 -16.79 30.87
N GLU A 816 -0.14 -15.99 29.84
CA GLU A 816 -1.18 -16.28 28.83
C GLU A 816 -0.87 -17.58 28.07
N LEU A 817 0.40 -17.84 27.78
CA LEU A 817 0.88 -19.09 27.17
C LEU A 817 0.62 -20.32 28.03
N ASP A 818 0.80 -20.25 29.35
CA ASP A 818 0.52 -21.37 30.25
C ASP A 818 -0.99 -21.52 30.51
N LEU A 819 -1.73 -20.40 30.59
CA LEU A 819 -3.18 -20.40 30.85
C LEU A 819 -3.98 -21.03 29.70
N VAL A 820 -3.58 -20.82 28.44
CA VAL A 820 -4.30 -21.37 27.27
C VAL A 820 -4.25 -22.90 27.18
N PHE A 821 -3.33 -23.55 27.90
CA PHE A 821 -3.24 -25.01 28.02
C PHE A 821 -3.72 -25.57 29.37
N SER A 822 -4.08 -24.72 30.34
CA SER A 822 -4.38 -25.15 31.71
C SER A 822 -5.70 -24.59 32.25
N ALA A 823 -5.68 -23.46 32.96
CA ALA A 823 -6.84 -22.91 33.67
C ALA A 823 -7.79 -22.10 32.78
N LYS A 824 -7.43 -21.81 31.53
CA LYS A 824 -8.26 -21.11 30.53
C LYS A 824 -8.08 -21.72 29.13
N PRO A 825 -8.52 -22.96 28.85
CA PRO A 825 -8.47 -23.52 27.49
C PRO A 825 -9.31 -22.71 26.49
N ALA A 826 -9.24 -23.08 25.21
CA ALA A 826 -10.10 -22.49 24.18
C ALA A 826 -11.58 -22.84 24.42
N SER A 827 -12.45 -21.83 24.56
CA SER A 827 -13.90 -22.08 24.68
C SER A 827 -14.55 -22.32 23.32
N SER A 828 -15.65 -23.07 23.29
CA SER A 828 -16.42 -23.33 22.06
C SER A 828 -16.95 -22.04 21.41
N ALA A 829 -17.22 -21.00 22.21
CA ALA A 829 -17.60 -19.68 21.72
C ALA A 829 -16.43 -18.96 21.00
N GLU A 830 -15.20 -19.03 21.53
CA GLU A 830 -14.02 -18.47 20.87
C GLU A 830 -13.68 -19.24 19.59
N VAL A 831 -13.67 -20.59 19.64
CA VAL A 831 -13.38 -21.44 18.49
C VAL A 831 -14.38 -21.19 17.35
N LYS A 832 -15.69 -21.15 17.67
CA LYS A 832 -16.73 -20.83 16.70
C LYS A 832 -16.53 -19.43 16.11
N LYS A 833 -16.32 -18.41 16.94
CA LYS A 833 -16.07 -17.02 16.50
C LYS A 833 -14.90 -16.93 15.50
N TYR A 834 -13.75 -17.53 15.82
CA TYR A 834 -12.56 -17.41 14.97
C TYR A 834 -12.64 -18.26 13.70
N SER A 835 -13.27 -19.44 13.76
CA SER A 835 -13.53 -20.26 12.57
C SER A 835 -14.52 -19.58 11.61
N GLU A 836 -15.64 -19.03 12.12
CA GLU A 836 -16.60 -18.27 11.31
C GLU A 836 -15.97 -17.01 10.70
N ASN A 837 -15.16 -16.26 11.46
CA ASN A 837 -14.47 -15.08 10.93
C ASN A 837 -13.53 -15.46 9.78
N ARG A 838 -12.74 -16.54 9.92
CA ARG A 838 -11.88 -17.05 8.84
C ARG A 838 -12.66 -17.56 7.62
N GLN A 839 -13.88 -18.06 7.81
CA GLN A 839 -14.76 -18.44 6.70
C GLN A 839 -15.28 -17.18 5.98
N LYS A 840 -15.75 -16.18 6.72
CA LYS A 840 -16.28 -14.90 6.18
C LYS A 840 -15.21 -14.10 5.42
N GLU A 841 -13.97 -14.09 5.91
CA GLU A 841 -12.85 -13.37 5.30
C GLU A 841 -12.48 -13.84 3.88
N GLN A 842 -12.92 -15.04 3.45
CA GLN A 842 -12.50 -15.65 2.18
C GLN A 842 -12.84 -14.83 0.93
N ALA A 843 -14.03 -14.23 0.86
CA ALA A 843 -14.46 -13.49 -0.33
C ALA A 843 -13.55 -12.28 -0.61
N GLY A 844 -13.25 -11.46 0.40
CA GLY A 844 -12.29 -10.37 0.29
C GLY A 844 -10.84 -10.86 0.09
N ARG A 845 -10.48 -11.99 0.71
CA ARG A 845 -9.12 -12.55 0.64
C ARG A 845 -8.68 -12.94 -0.77
N TYR A 846 -9.60 -13.21 -1.70
CA TYR A 846 -9.29 -13.61 -3.09
C TYR A 846 -9.83 -12.66 -4.16
N GLU A 847 -10.24 -11.44 -3.78
CA GLU A 847 -10.86 -10.44 -4.66
C GLU A 847 -10.01 -10.10 -5.91
N THR A 848 -8.79 -9.61 -5.71
CA THR A 848 -7.89 -9.17 -6.81
C THR A 848 -7.16 -10.34 -7.47
N ASN A 849 -6.67 -10.13 -8.69
CA ASN A 849 -5.85 -11.11 -9.41
C ASN A 849 -4.58 -11.47 -8.64
N SER A 850 -3.89 -10.48 -8.07
CA SER A 850 -2.70 -10.66 -7.24
C SER A 850 -2.94 -11.49 -5.97
N ARG A 851 -4.07 -11.28 -5.29
CA ARG A 851 -4.46 -12.04 -4.09
C ARG A 851 -4.70 -13.52 -4.39
N LEU A 852 -5.41 -13.83 -5.48
CA LEU A 852 -5.62 -15.22 -5.92
C LEU A 852 -4.30 -15.85 -6.41
N LEU A 853 -3.48 -15.11 -7.16
CA LEU A 853 -2.18 -15.57 -7.62
C LEU A 853 -1.28 -15.99 -6.44
N SER A 854 -1.19 -15.18 -5.39
CA SER A 854 -0.41 -15.54 -4.18
C SER A 854 -0.93 -16.80 -3.50
N ALA A 855 -2.25 -17.05 -3.54
CA ALA A 855 -2.86 -18.25 -2.98
C ALA A 855 -2.51 -19.52 -3.79
N ILE A 856 -2.53 -19.42 -5.12
CA ILE A 856 -2.14 -20.53 -6.02
C ILE A 856 -0.63 -20.81 -5.90
N SER A 857 0.22 -19.77 -5.84
CA SER A 857 1.65 -19.95 -5.54
C SER A 857 1.90 -20.66 -4.21
N ARG A 858 1.17 -20.31 -3.13
CA ARG A 858 1.27 -21.03 -1.85
C ARG A 858 0.92 -22.52 -2.00
N MET A 859 -0.08 -22.85 -2.81
CA MET A 859 -0.44 -24.26 -3.06
C MET A 859 0.69 -25.02 -3.76
N ILE A 860 1.39 -24.37 -4.69
CA ILE A 860 2.53 -24.93 -5.40
C ILE A 860 3.76 -25.08 -4.50
N THR A 861 4.09 -24.08 -3.66
CA THR A 861 5.28 -24.14 -2.77
C THR A 861 5.21 -25.26 -1.73
N TYR A 862 3.99 -25.67 -1.32
CA TYR A 862 3.77 -26.59 -0.19
C TYR A 862 2.92 -27.83 -0.58
N ASP A 863 2.87 -28.17 -1.87
CA ASP A 863 2.19 -29.34 -2.45
C ASP A 863 0.74 -29.54 -1.97
N LEU A 864 -0.04 -28.45 -1.89
CA LEU A 864 -1.44 -28.48 -1.45
C LEU A 864 -2.37 -28.94 -2.59
N PRO A 865 -3.47 -29.67 -2.28
CA PRO A 865 -4.43 -30.11 -3.30
C PRO A 865 -4.99 -28.96 -4.15
N ASP A 866 -5.22 -29.18 -5.44
CA ASP A 866 -5.71 -28.13 -6.35
C ASP A 866 -7.12 -27.60 -5.98
N ASP A 867 -7.92 -28.37 -5.26
CA ASP A 867 -9.22 -27.95 -4.72
C ASP A 867 -9.15 -27.38 -3.29
N TYR A 868 -7.96 -27.23 -2.70
CA TYR A 868 -7.74 -26.73 -1.34
C TYR A 868 -8.53 -25.45 -1.03
N LEU A 869 -8.53 -24.46 -1.94
CA LEU A 869 -9.23 -23.19 -1.70
C LEU A 869 -10.75 -23.36 -1.63
N ASN A 870 -11.31 -24.36 -2.32
CA ASN A 870 -12.73 -24.71 -2.26
C ASN A 870 -13.05 -25.52 -0.98
N GLN A 871 -12.16 -26.43 -0.58
CA GLN A 871 -12.29 -27.20 0.67
C GLN A 871 -12.10 -26.33 1.93
N TYR A 872 -11.29 -25.27 1.88
CA TYR A 872 -10.89 -24.44 3.02
C TYR A 872 -12.08 -23.95 3.86
N GLY A 873 -13.17 -23.51 3.22
CA GLY A 873 -14.41 -23.08 3.88
C GLY A 873 -15.26 -24.20 4.49
N GLN A 874 -15.01 -25.47 4.16
CA GLN A 874 -15.65 -26.61 4.80
C GLN A 874 -14.80 -27.17 5.95
N ILE A 875 -13.47 -27.26 5.79
CA ILE A 875 -12.55 -27.71 6.86
C ILE A 875 -12.65 -26.78 8.08
N LEU A 876 -12.79 -25.46 7.87
CA LEU A 876 -13.03 -24.52 8.97
C LEU A 876 -14.31 -24.81 9.79
N LYS A 877 -15.31 -25.52 9.22
CA LYS A 877 -16.54 -25.89 9.94
C LYS A 877 -16.41 -27.19 10.74
N THR A 878 -15.39 -28.01 10.46
CA THR A 878 -15.11 -29.25 11.20
C THR A 878 -14.13 -29.04 12.36
N ILE A 879 -13.59 -27.82 12.54
CA ILE A 879 -12.74 -27.46 13.66
C ILE A 879 -13.58 -27.33 14.94
N ASP A 880 -13.18 -28.04 15.99
CA ASP A 880 -13.82 -28.01 17.31
C ASP A 880 -12.83 -27.67 18.43
N THR A 881 -13.30 -27.68 19.69
CA THR A 881 -12.46 -27.35 20.85
C THR A 881 -11.34 -28.35 21.10
N ASP A 882 -11.52 -29.62 20.77
CA ASP A 882 -10.48 -30.63 20.96
C ASP A 882 -9.47 -30.62 19.81
N SER A 883 -9.88 -30.38 18.56
CA SER A 883 -8.94 -30.20 17.45
C SER A 883 -8.06 -28.95 17.66
N VAL A 884 -8.64 -27.84 18.12
CA VAL A 884 -7.90 -26.61 18.50
C VAL A 884 -6.95 -26.87 19.67
N ARG A 885 -7.41 -27.56 20.72
CA ARG A 885 -6.60 -27.88 21.90
C ARG A 885 -5.42 -28.79 21.54
N LEU A 886 -5.68 -29.90 20.86
CA LEU A 886 -4.66 -30.88 20.47
C LEU A 886 -3.64 -30.29 19.48
N ALA A 887 -4.08 -29.45 18.53
CA ALA A 887 -3.17 -28.75 17.62
C ALA A 887 -2.27 -27.76 18.37
N GLY A 888 -2.81 -27.06 19.39
CA GLY A 888 -2.02 -26.21 20.28
C GLY A 888 -1.00 -27.01 21.10
N GLU A 889 -1.45 -28.02 21.85
CA GLU A 889 -0.62 -28.88 22.71
C GLU A 889 0.52 -29.57 21.94
N LYS A 890 0.25 -29.98 20.70
CA LYS A 890 1.24 -30.65 19.82
C LYS A 890 2.24 -29.68 19.19
N ARG A 891 1.87 -28.42 18.93
CA ARG A 891 2.71 -27.46 18.18
C ARG A 891 3.40 -26.40 19.03
N LEU A 892 2.93 -26.10 20.24
CA LEU A 892 3.53 -25.11 21.12
C LEU A 892 3.87 -25.71 22.50
N ASN A 893 5.15 -25.83 22.79
CA ASN A 893 5.63 -26.08 24.15
C ASN A 893 6.17 -24.79 24.77
N THR A 894 5.64 -24.36 25.91
CA THR A 894 6.02 -23.10 26.58
C THR A 894 7.35 -23.21 27.33
N GLU A 895 7.77 -24.42 27.67
CA GLU A 895 9.03 -24.75 28.36
C GLU A 895 10.23 -24.89 27.39
N HIS A 896 10.03 -24.64 26.10
CA HIS A 896 11.06 -24.74 25.04
C HIS A 896 11.16 -23.48 24.17
N MET A 897 10.58 -22.36 24.60
CA MET A 897 10.61 -21.10 23.84
C MET A 897 11.92 -20.33 23.98
N SER A 898 12.36 -19.73 22.87
CA SER A 898 13.41 -18.70 22.84
C SER A 898 12.78 -17.32 23.00
N TRP A 899 13.17 -16.61 24.05
CA TRP A 899 12.76 -15.26 24.38
C TRP A 899 13.84 -14.30 23.91
N VAL A 900 13.55 -13.45 22.92
CA VAL A 900 14.50 -12.52 22.32
C VAL A 900 14.05 -11.10 22.63
N ILE A 901 14.88 -10.34 23.34
CA ILE A 901 14.56 -9.00 23.82
C ILE A 901 15.64 -8.01 23.38
N VAL A 902 15.22 -6.97 22.67
CA VAL A 902 16.07 -5.82 22.32
C VAL A 902 15.71 -4.65 23.24
N GLY A 903 16.69 -4.10 23.96
CA GLY A 903 16.48 -2.97 24.87
C GLY A 903 17.76 -2.50 25.58
N ASP A 904 17.63 -1.49 26.44
CA ASP A 904 18.77 -0.94 27.20
C ASP A 904 19.11 -1.87 28.36
N LEU A 905 20.15 -2.70 28.20
CA LEU A 905 20.46 -3.79 29.15
C LEU A 905 20.79 -3.27 30.55
N LYS A 906 21.29 -2.04 30.68
CA LYS A 906 21.53 -1.36 31.97
C LYS A 906 20.26 -1.22 32.82
N LYS A 907 19.09 -1.32 32.20
CA LYS A 907 17.76 -1.26 32.84
C LYS A 907 17.12 -2.64 32.94
N ILE A 908 17.12 -3.42 31.85
CA ILE A 908 16.31 -4.65 31.75
C ILE A 908 17.03 -5.94 32.18
N GLU A 909 18.36 -6.00 32.14
CA GLU A 909 19.09 -7.28 32.34
C GLU A 909 18.82 -7.91 33.70
N LYS A 910 18.70 -7.09 34.76
CA LYS A 910 18.46 -7.57 36.11
C LYS A 910 17.06 -8.18 36.27
N GLU A 911 16.02 -7.47 35.87
CA GLU A 911 14.64 -7.96 36.03
C GLU A 911 14.38 -9.20 35.18
N VAL A 912 14.93 -9.26 33.96
CA VAL A 912 14.81 -10.43 33.08
C VAL A 912 15.48 -11.68 33.70
N LYS A 913 16.60 -11.50 34.41
CA LYS A 913 17.25 -12.58 35.18
C LYS A 913 16.42 -12.98 36.42
N GLU A 914 15.88 -12.02 37.17
CA GLU A 914 15.09 -12.28 38.39
C GLU A 914 13.77 -13.03 38.10
N LEU A 915 13.24 -12.98 36.87
CA LEU A 915 12.10 -13.81 36.45
C LEU A 915 12.41 -15.30 36.28
N ASN A 916 13.68 -15.69 36.15
CA ASN A 916 14.11 -17.09 35.95
C ASN A 916 13.42 -17.81 34.77
N LEU A 917 13.08 -17.09 33.69
CA LEU A 917 12.43 -17.67 32.50
C LEU A 917 13.29 -18.75 31.81
N GLY A 918 14.63 -18.63 31.88
CA GLY A 918 15.59 -19.52 31.24
C GLY A 918 17.01 -18.98 31.35
N ASP A 919 17.99 -19.68 30.75
CA ASP A 919 19.38 -19.20 30.72
C ASP A 919 19.46 -17.87 29.95
N VAL A 920 20.09 -16.85 30.56
CA VAL A 920 20.21 -15.51 29.98
C VAL A 920 21.57 -15.32 29.29
N GLU A 921 21.52 -15.11 27.98
CA GLU A 921 22.65 -14.91 27.07
C GLU A 921 22.59 -13.52 26.45
N ILE A 922 23.72 -12.80 26.39
CA ILE A 922 23.79 -11.46 25.76
C ILE A 922 24.39 -11.62 24.36
N ILE A 923 23.62 -11.23 23.33
CA ILE A 923 24.05 -11.24 21.93
C ILE A 923 24.44 -9.83 21.50
N ILE A 924 25.60 -9.73 20.85
CA ILE A 924 26.00 -8.56 20.06
C ILE A 924 25.53 -8.84 18.62
N PRO A 925 24.65 -8.00 18.02
CA PRO A 925 24.20 -8.18 16.64
C PRO A 925 25.37 -8.27 15.66
N GLN A 926 25.28 -9.16 14.68
CA GLN A 926 26.31 -9.32 13.65
C GLN A 926 26.06 -8.44 12.43
N SER A 927 27.16 -7.82 11.98
CA SER A 927 27.24 -6.98 10.79
C SER A 927 27.27 -7.82 9.52
#